data_AF-A0A9D9PTQ4-F1
#
_entry.id   AF-A0A9D9PTQ4-F1
#
_cell.length_a   1.000
_cell.length_b   1.000
_cell.length_c   1.000
_cell.angle_alpha   90.00
_cell.angle_beta   90.00
_cell.angle_gamma   90.00
#
_symmetry.space_group_name_H-M   'P 1'
#
loop_
_entity.id
_entity.type
_entity.pdbx_description
1 polymer ?
#
loop_
_entity_poly.entity_id
_entity_poly.type
_entity_poly.pdbx_seq_one_letter_code
_entity_poly.pdbx_strand_id
1 'polypeptide(L)'
;MRKTLGLVCCGLLFCCVAVFAQPLAEYHFRAGENNPHFALHNGAEFTPEGYLHLNGDGAYAELTETKDLVLNERGMTFVAVVRPNAWKDTALLYQDKSYCLGTTASGRYFLSTAYADNDNAGYLNGLPTAKDRGWDFLVVNIERHLNEADGINGYRLSIAVNDEVIALREINNLAVNMSNSPILLGKGLQTFAGDIAGLHIYRRILKDSEIEELEKNCGVAIKRADANNNLQATLLPEFRQAKAAATLPEAKWLVSCLEEYAGSGAADEIGLLLREGAAALQATSRQQLVDEWNSKCPGIRLLANDNMLLLLAKHGYGTPFLGAFNLMTGAAMFQLDGFSWGLEYENMDKENFNLAPVSANFEFNTTFGDNGDFTIVWKNQDWQAEMRGALNTKQLQAKLAVSNLNENQLLVNVSFPRVTLLKLPGADKLVFPRLSGVLFNNPTNDLLIRRWHFPSDIVAMQMTGYYNADELGLYLGYEDPLAASKNISLRGRAGFLLQEWVNHVPFKADGKSGGNSFDSGEAFAVLRPYHGDWYECGQVYKEFLSARAAWWIPEIPRHDTPKWFMNNALWIGSFDPDENGLPIEGFRYLNEYFTFSPAHTVGFLGACNGPWRFGPDYCVRGGIHLPETLEQAHAMGNHVFPYYNSRLWYCGDTADQENKWTERGKASAVYYRDGSVATENYGTPHAVMCPATTVWQNHLKNQIKKIAESGLDGIYHDQLPCAEARLCFATDHQHLPGDPHQWLSEGHWLTYEDYVMKDLRQEYPNLAQTGEEASDPYLKCLDGYMTWRFGFEGHVPLFQSVYAPRVQFVGRFCYVTYPRQSGYNVFFAKYGEQLAFGEQIGNANINTVRFPSPFRAWLKKISLARIALADFLNSAEMQKMLKFQEPIPTLTDDWGVVSWKNMVTWDKVLHSVWKHKDGRILVMFINTTNETLTIRPQADRFQGYALTVMAEGKQPQDFPVGSPVPAVDLKPYEIRFWLLSNGQPDADWAKSLTPLMQNLATTMDDLGLNINQPVDFTKRNELDASKHEFLRIKDASWFLGAHRCVVPFLDYDPKDNPDNWAVCPPDSLIYFGVVDFGTEAKTLAGEFAAYQQGVTVEVVNLTNNQAYEVLATFALEPGGWYDYKTVTTKTVRPLHGKLDIALRVKGGNCNIRGWKVEE
;
A
#
# COMPACT_ATOMS: atom_id res chain seq x y z
N MET A 1 -14.07 45.12 35.00
CA MET A 1 -13.40 44.05 35.78
C MET A 1 -12.25 43.46 34.96
N ARG A 2 -11.13 44.17 34.95
CA ARG A 2 -9.79 43.65 34.66
C ARG A 2 -9.10 43.55 36.04
N LYS A 3 -8.30 42.50 36.29
CA LYS A 3 -7.61 42.14 37.56
C LYS A 3 -8.36 41.22 38.54
N THR A 4 -8.66 39.96 38.19
CA THR A 4 -8.69 38.86 39.21
C THR A 4 -8.65 37.42 38.69
N LEU A 5 -8.14 37.14 37.48
CA LEU A 5 -8.00 35.73 37.03
C LEU A 5 -6.64 35.42 36.39
N GLY A 6 -5.60 36.17 36.77
CA GLY A 6 -4.23 36.02 36.27
C GLY A 6 -3.25 35.35 37.25
N LEU A 7 -3.73 34.65 38.28
CA LEU A 7 -2.86 34.12 39.34
C LEU A 7 -3.08 32.64 39.72
N VAL A 8 -3.91 31.90 38.98
CA VAL A 8 -4.14 30.45 39.24
C VAL A 8 -3.59 29.53 38.15
N CYS A 9 -3.24 30.05 36.96
CA CYS A 9 -2.78 29.19 35.85
C CYS A 9 -1.25 29.09 35.66
N CYS A 10 -0.43 29.78 36.47
CA CYS A 10 1.04 29.67 36.38
C CYS A 10 1.67 28.70 37.41
N GLY A 11 0.87 28.04 38.27
CA GLY A 11 1.38 27.16 39.33
C GLY A 11 1.28 25.65 39.07
N LEU A 12 0.64 25.22 38.00
CA LEU A 12 0.35 23.79 37.74
C LEU A 12 1.04 23.20 36.50
N LEU A 13 1.87 24.00 35.82
CA LEU A 13 2.59 23.57 34.61
C LEU A 13 4.08 23.25 34.83
N PHE A 14 4.54 23.16 36.08
CA PHE A 14 5.93 22.82 36.41
C PHE A 14 6.14 21.64 37.39
N CYS A 15 5.09 20.88 37.73
CA CYS A 15 5.19 19.77 38.71
C CYS A 15 4.82 18.37 38.17
N CYS A 16 4.88 18.12 36.86
CA CYS A 16 4.67 16.78 36.30
C CYS A 16 5.79 16.30 35.36
N VAL A 17 7.03 16.76 35.58
CA VAL A 17 8.24 16.12 35.04
C VAL A 17 9.21 15.85 36.19
N ALA A 18 8.83 14.92 37.04
CA ALA A 18 9.72 14.20 37.94
C ALA A 18 8.99 12.93 38.37
N VAL A 19 8.68 12.06 37.39
CA VAL A 19 8.59 10.63 37.73
C VAL A 19 9.98 10.29 38.26
N PHE A 20 10.08 9.96 39.55
CA PHE A 20 11.29 9.47 40.16
C PHE A 20 11.83 8.30 39.30
N ALA A 21 12.81 8.57 38.45
CA ALA A 21 13.65 7.52 37.89
C ALA A 21 14.42 6.96 39.09
N GLN A 22 14.03 5.78 39.58
CA GLN A 22 14.93 5.00 40.41
C GLN A 22 16.26 4.88 39.64
N PRO A 23 17.42 5.09 40.29
CA PRO A 23 18.69 4.82 39.64
C PRO A 23 18.64 3.38 39.12
N LEU A 24 18.92 3.20 37.83
CA LEU A 24 18.96 1.86 37.26
C LEU A 24 20.01 1.05 38.01
N ALA A 25 19.70 -0.20 38.35
CA ALA A 25 20.70 -1.11 38.90
C ALA A 25 21.86 -1.23 37.91
N GLU A 26 23.06 -0.86 38.36
CA GLU A 26 24.32 -0.98 37.64
C GLU A 26 25.25 -1.82 38.51
N TYR A 27 26.09 -2.64 37.87
CA TYR A 27 27.09 -3.44 38.58
C TYR A 27 28.47 -2.96 38.22
N HIS A 28 29.32 -2.78 39.23
CA HIS A 28 30.70 -2.36 39.03
C HIS A 28 31.61 -3.19 39.91
N PHE A 29 32.69 -3.65 39.28
CA PHE A 29 33.84 -4.22 39.93
C PHE A 29 35.08 -3.60 39.28
N ARG A 30 36.02 -3.16 40.12
CA ARG A 30 37.36 -2.79 39.69
C ARG A 30 38.41 -3.43 40.60
N ALA A 31 39.56 -3.75 40.01
CA ALA A 31 40.69 -4.28 40.76
C ALA A 31 41.12 -3.33 41.89
N GLY A 32 41.37 -3.89 43.07
CA GLY A 32 41.76 -3.12 44.26
C GLY A 32 40.61 -2.53 45.08
N GLU A 33 39.35 -2.83 44.73
CA GLU A 33 38.17 -2.44 45.51
C GLU A 33 38.05 -3.26 46.81
N ASN A 34 37.73 -2.61 47.94
CA ASN A 34 37.84 -3.20 49.28
C ASN A 34 36.73 -4.21 49.67
N ASN A 35 35.78 -4.53 48.78
CA ASN A 35 34.74 -5.55 49.01
C ASN A 35 33.95 -5.79 47.71
N PRO A 36 34.51 -6.48 46.71
CA PRO A 36 33.80 -6.71 45.47
C PRO A 36 32.63 -7.66 45.70
N HIS A 37 31.48 -7.35 45.11
CA HIS A 37 30.20 -8.06 45.28
C HIS A 37 30.20 -9.41 44.53
N PHE A 38 31.11 -10.31 44.88
CA PHE A 38 31.22 -11.67 44.34
C PHE A 38 31.17 -12.73 45.44
N ALA A 39 30.53 -13.86 45.13
CA ALA A 39 30.80 -15.14 45.76
C ALA A 39 31.80 -15.91 44.89
N LEU A 40 32.97 -16.22 45.45
CA LEU A 40 34.02 -16.97 44.76
C LEU A 40 33.84 -18.47 44.96
N HIS A 41 34.04 -19.24 43.90
CA HIS A 41 33.83 -20.68 43.91
C HIS A 41 34.97 -21.43 43.21
N ASN A 42 35.19 -22.67 43.63
CA ASN A 42 36.04 -23.66 42.94
C ASN A 42 37.47 -23.16 42.61
N GLY A 43 38.06 -22.36 43.50
CA GLY A 43 39.43 -21.86 43.35
C GLY A 43 39.55 -20.54 42.58
N ALA A 44 38.45 -19.80 42.38
CA ALA A 44 38.54 -18.38 42.02
C ALA A 44 39.13 -17.58 43.18
N GLU A 45 40.09 -16.70 42.89
CA GLU A 45 40.80 -15.90 43.90
C GLU A 45 41.13 -14.50 43.38
N PHE A 46 41.45 -13.58 44.28
CA PHE A 46 42.00 -12.28 43.92
C PHE A 46 43.52 -12.33 43.91
N THR A 47 44.15 -11.81 42.86
CA THR A 47 45.60 -11.63 42.81
C THR A 47 46.04 -10.55 43.82
N PRO A 48 47.35 -10.46 44.16
CA PRO A 48 47.88 -9.38 45.01
C PRO A 48 47.58 -7.96 44.49
N GLU A 49 47.44 -7.82 43.17
CA GLU A 49 47.08 -6.58 42.49
C GLU A 49 45.57 -6.31 42.47
N GLY A 50 44.76 -7.23 43.00
CA GLY A 50 43.32 -7.11 43.14
C GLY A 50 42.51 -7.58 41.92
N TYR A 51 43.13 -8.27 40.96
CA TYR A 51 42.43 -8.85 39.81
C TYR A 51 41.68 -10.11 40.21
N LEU A 52 40.50 -10.37 39.64
CA LEU A 52 39.85 -11.66 39.79
C LEU A 52 40.54 -12.67 38.86
N HIS A 53 41.18 -13.69 39.44
CA HIS A 53 41.86 -14.76 38.74
C HIS A 53 40.95 -16.00 38.63
N LEU A 54 40.79 -16.51 37.41
CA LEU A 54 40.06 -17.73 37.09
C LEU A 54 41.01 -18.74 36.45
N ASN A 55 41.17 -19.90 37.10
CA ASN A 55 42.17 -20.90 36.74
C ASN A 55 41.82 -21.77 35.52
N GLY A 56 40.61 -21.66 34.97
CA GLY A 56 40.15 -22.49 33.85
C GLY A 56 39.73 -23.92 34.21
N ASP A 57 39.85 -24.33 35.48
CA ASP A 57 39.55 -25.67 36.01
C ASP A 57 38.34 -25.64 36.94
N GLY A 58 37.22 -25.08 36.45
CA GLY A 58 35.98 -25.00 37.22
C GLY A 58 35.85 -23.78 38.14
N ALA A 59 36.88 -22.94 38.29
CA ALA A 59 36.82 -21.69 39.05
C ALA A 59 35.85 -20.69 38.42
N TYR A 60 35.02 -20.06 39.25
CA TYR A 60 34.09 -19.03 38.82
C TYR A 60 33.73 -18.06 39.94
N ALA A 61 33.28 -16.87 39.56
CA ALA A 61 32.66 -15.93 40.48
C ALA A 61 31.17 -15.80 40.16
N GLU A 62 30.34 -15.78 41.20
CA GLU A 62 28.92 -15.48 41.12
C GLU A 62 28.70 -14.06 41.61
N LEU A 63 28.09 -13.20 40.78
CA LEU A 63 27.81 -11.81 41.16
C LEU A 63 26.69 -11.81 42.22
N THR A 64 26.93 -11.19 43.37
CA THR A 64 25.89 -10.94 44.37
C THR A 64 25.07 -9.72 43.96
N GLU A 65 23.74 -9.74 44.17
CA GLU A 65 22.81 -8.62 43.85
C GLU A 65 22.45 -8.45 42.36
N THR A 66 22.27 -9.56 41.64
CA THR A 66 22.00 -9.56 40.17
C THR A 66 20.53 -9.54 39.77
N LYS A 67 19.60 -9.59 40.74
CA LYS A 67 18.15 -9.74 40.49
C LYS A 67 17.59 -8.69 39.54
N ASP A 68 18.15 -7.48 39.55
CA ASP A 68 17.69 -6.36 38.73
C ASP A 68 18.53 -6.15 37.45
N LEU A 69 19.58 -6.95 37.20
CA LEU A 69 20.49 -6.87 36.04
C LEU A 69 20.02 -7.74 34.86
N VAL A 70 18.76 -7.56 34.48
CA VAL A 70 18.11 -8.31 33.38
C VAL A 70 17.94 -7.43 32.15
N LEU A 71 18.13 -8.02 30.96
CA LEU A 71 17.95 -7.38 29.65
C LEU A 71 16.53 -6.85 29.49
N ASN A 72 16.39 -5.59 29.08
CA ASN A 72 15.11 -4.87 28.96
C ASN A 72 15.05 -4.02 27.67
N GLU A 73 13.99 -3.20 27.54
CA GLU A 73 13.76 -2.34 26.38
C GLU A 73 14.77 -1.19 26.19
N ARG A 74 15.63 -0.89 27.18
CA ARG A 74 16.68 0.13 27.06
C ARG A 74 18.01 -0.45 26.56
N GLY A 75 18.05 -1.76 26.35
CA GLY A 75 19.27 -2.49 26.01
C GLY A 75 20.21 -2.69 27.20
N MET A 76 21.37 -3.27 26.94
CA MET A 76 22.44 -3.49 27.93
C MET A 76 23.80 -3.21 27.34
N THR A 77 24.71 -2.67 28.15
CA THR A 77 26.15 -2.57 27.86
C THR A 77 26.92 -3.39 28.87
N PHE A 78 27.80 -4.26 28.40
CA PHE A 78 28.82 -4.91 29.20
C PHE A 78 30.16 -4.28 28.88
N VAL A 79 30.89 -3.85 29.90
CA VAL A 79 32.30 -3.46 29.79
C VAL A 79 33.11 -4.41 30.64
N ALA A 80 34.01 -5.17 30.03
CA ALA A 80 34.88 -6.10 30.73
C ALA A 80 36.34 -5.81 30.39
N VAL A 81 37.19 -5.76 31.41
CA VAL A 81 38.63 -5.54 31.26
C VAL A 81 39.33 -6.84 31.58
N VAL A 82 39.69 -7.58 30.54
CA VAL A 82 40.04 -9.00 30.64
C VAL A 82 41.38 -9.31 30.02
N ARG A 83 42.04 -10.34 30.54
CA ARG A 83 43.25 -10.91 29.98
C ARG A 83 43.10 -12.43 29.92
N PRO A 84 42.69 -12.99 28.77
CA PRO A 84 42.59 -14.43 28.58
C PRO A 84 43.98 -15.08 28.67
N ASN A 85 44.12 -16.13 29.47
CA ASN A 85 45.36 -16.91 29.57
C ASN A 85 45.46 -17.99 28.47
N ALA A 86 44.32 -18.40 27.92
CA ALA A 86 44.23 -19.30 26.77
C ALA A 86 42.95 -19.02 25.98
N TRP A 87 43.02 -19.17 24.66
CA TRP A 87 41.85 -19.07 23.78
C TRP A 87 41.23 -20.46 23.59
N LYS A 88 40.02 -20.63 24.13
CA LYS A 88 39.21 -21.86 24.10
C LYS A 88 37.74 -21.45 24.02
N ASP A 89 36.86 -22.38 23.69
CA ASP A 89 35.41 -22.13 23.65
C ASP A 89 34.84 -22.04 25.07
N THR A 90 34.91 -20.86 25.68
CA THR A 90 34.61 -20.66 27.10
C THR A 90 33.62 -19.52 27.32
N ALA A 91 32.86 -19.60 28.42
CA ALA A 91 31.97 -18.52 28.83
C ALA A 91 32.69 -17.56 29.78
N LEU A 92 32.87 -16.31 29.34
CA LEU A 92 33.41 -15.24 30.17
C LEU A 92 32.32 -14.73 31.13
N LEU A 93 31.16 -14.33 30.59
CA LEU A 93 30.00 -13.85 31.34
C LEU A 93 28.76 -14.62 30.87
N TYR A 94 28.03 -15.21 31.81
CA TYR A 94 26.90 -16.09 31.51
C TYR A 94 25.72 -15.81 32.44
N GLN A 95 24.55 -15.66 31.86
CA GLN A 95 23.28 -15.72 32.58
C GLN A 95 22.37 -16.73 31.90
N ASP A 96 21.94 -17.74 32.66
CA ASP A 96 21.16 -18.86 32.14
C ASP A 96 19.95 -18.41 31.32
N LYS A 97 19.80 -18.92 30.09
CA LYS A 97 18.75 -18.59 29.11
C LYS A 97 18.67 -17.12 28.65
N SER A 98 19.55 -16.23 29.11
CA SER A 98 19.52 -14.79 28.83
C SER A 98 20.61 -14.40 27.83
N TYR A 99 21.88 -14.46 28.23
CA TYR A 99 23.00 -14.16 27.33
C TYR A 99 24.27 -14.90 27.74
N CYS A 100 25.16 -15.11 26.77
CA CYS A 100 26.50 -15.63 26.98
C CYS A 100 27.49 -14.81 26.16
N LEU A 101 28.46 -14.21 26.86
CA LEU A 101 29.64 -13.58 26.30
C LEU A 101 30.83 -14.50 26.58
N GLY A 102 31.62 -14.79 25.55
CA GLY A 102 32.71 -15.74 25.69
C GLY A 102 33.80 -15.60 24.66
N THR A 103 34.76 -16.50 24.73
CA THR A 103 35.87 -16.62 23.79
C THR A 103 35.77 -17.93 23.01
N THR A 104 36.45 -18.00 21.87
CA THR A 104 36.58 -19.24 21.09
C THR A 104 38.03 -19.69 20.98
N ALA A 105 38.23 -20.96 20.64
CA ALA A 105 39.57 -21.50 20.33
C ALA A 105 40.29 -20.77 19.18
N SER A 106 39.53 -20.08 18.31
CA SER A 106 40.05 -19.33 17.16
C SER A 106 40.51 -17.89 17.48
N GLY A 107 40.49 -17.48 18.75
CA GLY A 107 40.90 -16.12 19.14
C GLY A 107 39.78 -15.08 19.08
N ARG A 108 38.52 -15.51 18.89
CA ARG A 108 37.35 -14.63 18.75
C ARG A 108 36.65 -14.36 20.08
N TYR A 109 35.99 -13.22 20.17
CA TYR A 109 34.91 -13.00 21.12
C TYR A 109 33.57 -13.30 20.49
N PHE A 110 32.63 -13.83 21.25
CA PHE A 110 31.26 -14.05 20.81
C PHE A 110 30.24 -13.58 21.83
N LEU A 111 29.06 -13.21 21.34
CA LEU A 111 27.87 -12.89 22.09
C LEU A 111 26.71 -13.75 21.57
N SER A 112 25.99 -14.40 22.49
CA SER A 112 24.73 -15.10 22.21
C SER A 112 23.62 -14.57 23.13
N THR A 113 22.38 -14.41 22.63
CA THR A 113 21.22 -13.89 23.38
C THR A 113 20.17 -14.95 23.75
N ALA A 114 20.53 -16.24 23.73
CA ALA A 114 19.82 -17.35 24.38
C ALA A 114 20.65 -18.62 24.14
N TYR A 115 21.54 -18.93 25.08
CA TYR A 115 22.40 -20.10 24.93
C TYR A 115 21.64 -21.36 25.37
N ALA A 116 20.91 -22.00 24.45
CA ALA A 116 20.79 -23.46 24.31
C ALA A 116 19.61 -23.94 23.43
N ASP A 117 18.47 -23.24 23.31
CA ASP A 117 17.24 -23.88 22.78
C ASP A 117 16.27 -22.97 21.97
N ASN A 118 16.75 -22.03 21.15
CA ASN A 118 15.84 -21.15 20.37
C ASN A 118 16.37 -20.78 18.97
N ASP A 119 15.62 -21.13 17.92
CA ASP A 119 15.93 -20.82 16.50
C ASP A 119 15.96 -19.30 16.21
N ASN A 120 15.42 -18.48 17.13
CA ASN A 120 15.45 -17.02 17.06
C ASN A 120 16.49 -16.39 18.01
N ALA A 121 17.48 -17.15 18.49
CA ALA A 121 18.58 -16.62 19.31
C ALA A 121 19.55 -15.78 18.47
N GLY A 122 20.02 -14.67 19.04
CA GLY A 122 20.97 -13.79 18.39
C GLY A 122 22.37 -14.28 18.63
N TYR A 123 23.17 -14.39 17.57
CA TYR A 123 24.57 -14.78 17.67
C TYR A 123 25.45 -13.80 16.90
N LEU A 124 26.56 -13.40 17.52
CA LEU A 124 27.54 -12.49 16.97
C LEU A 124 28.93 -12.97 17.39
N ASN A 125 29.89 -13.04 16.48
CA ASN A 125 31.29 -13.25 16.84
C ASN A 125 32.20 -12.34 16.01
N GLY A 126 33.35 -11.99 16.58
CA GLY A 126 34.35 -11.12 15.97
C GLY A 126 35.76 -11.53 16.33
N LEU A 127 36.68 -11.35 15.40
CA LEU A 127 38.11 -11.56 15.61
C LEU A 127 38.78 -10.19 15.74
N PRO A 128 39.39 -9.83 16.88
CA PRO A 128 40.11 -8.56 16.98
C PRO A 128 41.39 -8.58 16.14
N THR A 129 41.77 -7.41 15.60
CA THR A 129 42.83 -7.31 14.58
C THR A 129 44.24 -7.45 15.16
N ALA A 130 44.52 -6.91 16.34
CA ALA A 130 45.85 -6.95 16.98
C ALA A 130 46.04 -8.21 17.83
N LYS A 131 47.13 -8.98 17.70
CA LYS A 131 47.29 -10.27 18.45
C LYS A 131 47.93 -10.15 19.85
N ASP A 132 48.72 -9.10 20.13
CA ASP A 132 49.48 -8.90 21.39
C ASP A 132 49.00 -7.66 22.17
N ARG A 133 47.71 -7.65 22.54
CA ARG A 133 47.01 -6.51 23.14
C ARG A 133 47.28 -6.34 24.65
N GLY A 134 47.71 -7.41 25.33
CA GLY A 134 47.89 -7.41 26.78
C GLY A 134 46.54 -7.52 27.49
N TRP A 135 45.93 -6.38 27.82
CA TRP A 135 44.57 -6.32 28.36
C TRP A 135 43.58 -5.92 27.26
N ASP A 136 42.44 -6.61 27.24
CA ASP A 136 41.32 -6.34 26.34
C ASP A 136 40.25 -5.54 27.08
N PHE A 137 40.00 -4.32 26.61
CA PHE A 137 38.89 -3.49 27.00
C PHE A 137 37.71 -3.80 26.07
N LEU A 138 36.86 -4.71 26.54
CA LEU A 138 35.75 -5.28 25.79
C LEU A 138 34.47 -4.50 26.07
N VAL A 139 33.86 -3.94 25.03
CA VAL A 139 32.55 -3.27 25.09
C VAL A 139 31.55 -4.06 24.26
N VAL A 140 30.47 -4.52 24.88
CA VAL A 140 29.45 -5.33 24.24
C VAL A 140 28.09 -4.70 24.44
N ASN A 141 27.41 -4.40 23.34
CA ASN A 141 26.09 -3.79 23.37
C ASN A 141 25.03 -4.78 22.90
N ILE A 142 23.95 -4.88 23.67
CA ILE A 142 22.67 -5.43 23.24
C ILE A 142 21.70 -4.24 23.20
N GLU A 143 21.72 -3.49 22.10
CA GLU A 143 20.89 -2.31 21.92
C GLU A 143 19.49 -2.75 21.48
N ARG A 144 18.47 -2.37 22.26
CA ARG A 144 17.09 -2.50 21.78
C ARG A 144 16.91 -1.51 20.65
N HIS A 145 16.85 -2.03 19.44
CA HIS A 145 16.55 -1.23 18.27
C HIS A 145 15.05 -1.30 18.02
N LEU A 146 14.28 -0.65 18.90
CA LEU A 146 12.87 -0.47 18.67
C LEU A 146 12.70 0.73 17.74
N ASN A 147 12.15 0.44 16.59
CA ASN A 147 11.88 1.45 15.62
C ASN A 147 10.53 1.13 15.02
N GLU A 148 9.51 1.46 15.81
CA GLU A 148 8.10 1.34 15.47
C GLU A 148 7.81 2.04 14.14
N ALA A 149 8.56 3.12 13.90
CA ALA A 149 8.54 3.91 12.69
C ALA A 149 9.03 3.16 11.44
N ASP A 150 10.00 2.24 11.56
CA ASP A 150 10.40 1.35 10.45
C ASP A 150 9.90 -0.09 10.66
N GLY A 151 8.89 -0.28 11.52
CA GLY A 151 8.44 -1.56 12.08
C GLY A 151 9.55 -2.57 12.39
N ILE A 152 10.73 -2.08 12.77
CA ILE A 152 11.81 -2.90 13.27
C ILE A 152 11.56 -3.10 14.74
N ASN A 153 11.26 -4.35 15.07
CA ASN A 153 11.24 -4.86 16.41
C ASN A 153 12.46 -5.77 16.59
N GLY A 154 13.63 -5.16 16.78
CA GLY A 154 14.89 -5.89 16.76
C GLY A 154 15.86 -5.49 17.85
N TYR A 155 17.00 -6.17 17.87
CA TYR A 155 18.15 -5.80 18.68
C TYR A 155 19.36 -5.63 17.77
N ARG A 156 20.17 -4.63 18.06
CA ARG A 156 21.49 -4.46 17.47
C ARG A 156 22.52 -4.98 18.47
N LEU A 157 23.27 -5.97 18.04
CA LEU A 157 24.36 -6.56 18.80
C LEU A 157 25.67 -5.95 18.29
N SER A 158 26.56 -5.54 19.18
CA SER A 158 27.91 -5.13 18.81
C SER A 158 28.94 -5.61 19.82
N ILE A 159 30.13 -5.92 19.33
CA ILE A 159 31.31 -6.23 20.14
C ILE A 159 32.43 -5.30 19.68
N ALA A 160 33.03 -4.59 20.62
CA ALA A 160 34.23 -3.80 20.39
C ALA A 160 35.34 -4.20 21.37
N VAL A 161 36.59 -4.19 20.90
CA VAL A 161 37.78 -4.49 21.69
C VAL A 161 38.80 -3.38 21.46
N ASN A 162 39.21 -2.67 22.51
CA ASN A 162 40.20 -1.59 22.46
C ASN A 162 39.89 -0.53 21.37
N ASP A 163 38.64 -0.06 21.37
CA ASP A 163 38.02 0.88 20.40
C ASP A 163 37.78 0.34 18.98
N GLU A 164 38.12 -0.92 18.70
CA GLU A 164 37.83 -1.58 17.43
C GLU A 164 36.47 -2.29 17.47
N VAL A 165 35.50 -1.91 16.64
CA VAL A 165 34.25 -2.68 16.48
C VAL A 165 34.55 -3.93 15.65
N ILE A 166 34.70 -5.07 16.32
CA ILE A 166 35.09 -6.34 15.70
C ILE A 166 33.89 -7.14 15.15
N ALA A 167 32.67 -6.79 15.57
CA ALA A 167 31.46 -7.43 15.09
C ALA A 167 30.23 -6.54 15.35
N LEU A 168 29.32 -6.46 14.38
CA LEU A 168 28.03 -5.78 14.51
C LEU A 168 26.95 -6.51 13.71
N ARG A 169 25.78 -6.73 14.30
CA ARG A 169 24.66 -7.41 13.65
C ARG A 169 23.33 -6.86 14.16
N GLU A 170 22.41 -6.57 13.24
CA GLU A 170 21.01 -6.30 13.56
C GLU A 170 20.18 -7.57 13.41
N ILE A 171 19.32 -7.83 14.39
CA ILE A 171 18.48 -9.03 14.44
C ILE A 171 17.04 -8.60 14.72
N ASN A 172 16.19 -8.75 13.71
CA ASN A 172 14.75 -8.48 13.82
C ASN A 172 14.04 -9.68 14.44
N ASN A 173 12.99 -9.42 15.24
CA ASN A 173 12.18 -10.44 15.93
C ASN A 173 12.98 -11.37 16.86
N LEU A 174 14.09 -10.86 17.41
CA LEU A 174 14.88 -11.59 18.39
C LEU A 174 14.04 -11.89 19.64
N ALA A 175 13.85 -13.18 19.94
CA ALA A 175 13.19 -13.61 21.16
C ALA A 175 14.17 -13.46 22.34
N VAL A 176 13.91 -12.49 23.22
CA VAL A 176 14.71 -12.30 24.43
C VAL A 176 14.03 -12.99 25.61
N ASN A 177 14.70 -13.97 26.18
CA ASN A 177 14.26 -14.64 27.39
C ASN A 177 14.85 -13.92 28.62
N MET A 178 13.97 -13.40 29.48
CA MET A 178 14.38 -12.81 30.74
C MET A 178 14.56 -13.90 31.81
N SER A 179 15.74 -13.96 32.40
CA SER A 179 16.08 -14.91 33.46
C SER A 179 16.56 -14.15 34.69
N ASN A 180 16.05 -14.52 35.86
CA ASN A 180 16.54 -14.01 37.14
C ASN A 180 17.65 -14.91 37.71
N SER A 181 18.18 -15.85 36.91
CA SER A 181 19.31 -16.67 37.31
C SER A 181 20.53 -15.77 37.63
N PRO A 182 21.37 -16.18 38.59
CA PRO A 182 22.58 -15.44 38.93
C PRO A 182 23.48 -15.27 37.70
N ILE A 183 24.11 -14.11 37.60
CA ILE A 183 25.14 -13.86 36.58
C ILE A 183 26.43 -14.52 37.07
N LEU A 184 26.97 -15.39 36.23
CA LEU A 184 28.18 -16.15 36.50
C LEU A 184 29.32 -15.62 35.62
N LEU A 185 30.48 -15.45 36.23
CA LEU A 185 31.70 -15.03 35.57
C LEU A 185 32.66 -16.22 35.53
N GLY A 186 32.96 -16.69 34.33
CA GLY A 186 33.83 -17.84 34.06
C GLY A 186 33.20 -19.22 34.10
N LYS A 187 31.87 -19.33 34.27
CA LYS A 187 31.12 -20.61 34.32
C LYS A 187 30.11 -20.72 33.18
N GLY A 188 30.19 -21.82 32.43
CA GLY A 188 29.33 -22.20 31.31
C GLY A 188 29.61 -23.67 30.90
N LEU A 189 29.43 -24.04 29.63
CA LEU A 189 29.78 -25.40 29.14
C LEU A 189 31.29 -25.71 29.28
N GLN A 190 32.14 -24.70 29.16
CA GLN A 190 33.57 -24.76 29.50
C GLN A 190 33.97 -23.51 30.29
N THR A 191 34.93 -23.66 31.19
CA THR A 191 35.38 -22.61 32.12
C THR A 191 36.42 -21.68 31.52
N PHE A 192 36.25 -20.37 31.78
CA PHE A 192 37.19 -19.34 31.33
C PHE A 192 38.49 -19.39 32.15
N ALA A 193 39.62 -19.21 31.48
CA ALA A 193 40.94 -19.12 32.09
C ALA A 193 41.54 -17.74 31.80
N GLY A 194 41.75 -16.93 32.84
CA GLY A 194 42.25 -15.57 32.66
C GLY A 194 42.05 -14.68 33.88
N ASP A 195 42.51 -13.44 33.75
CA ASP A 195 42.37 -12.39 34.76
C ASP A 195 41.31 -11.37 34.33
N ILE A 196 40.58 -10.84 35.31
CA ILE A 196 39.57 -9.80 35.12
C ILE A 196 39.91 -8.64 36.04
N ALA A 197 40.28 -7.50 35.47
CA ALA A 197 40.63 -6.28 36.19
C ALA A 197 39.44 -5.34 36.39
N GLY A 198 38.36 -5.53 35.63
CA GLY A 198 37.15 -4.74 35.79
C GLY A 198 35.96 -5.36 35.08
N LEU A 199 34.78 -5.16 35.65
CA LEU A 199 33.50 -5.56 35.08
C LEU A 199 32.46 -4.48 35.39
N HIS A 200 31.83 -3.95 34.35
CA HIS A 200 30.75 -2.98 34.47
C HIS A 200 29.56 -3.44 33.64
N ILE A 201 28.37 -3.49 34.27
CA ILE A 201 27.12 -3.90 33.61
C ILE A 201 26.13 -2.76 33.74
N TYR A 202 25.67 -2.25 32.60
CA TYR A 202 24.71 -1.17 32.49
C TYR A 202 23.43 -1.66 31.82
N ARG A 203 22.28 -1.25 32.35
CA ARG A 203 20.95 -1.53 31.77
C ARG A 203 20.52 -0.49 30.73
N ARG A 204 21.49 0.00 29.98
CA ARG A 204 21.36 1.00 28.93
C ARG A 204 22.57 0.93 28.02
N ILE A 205 22.45 1.55 26.86
CA ILE A 205 23.61 1.84 26.02
C ILE A 205 24.39 3.01 26.62
N LEU A 206 25.69 2.80 26.83
CA LEU A 206 26.61 3.85 27.25
C LEU A 206 26.91 4.79 26.08
N LYS A 207 27.14 6.07 26.38
CA LYS A 207 27.72 7.01 25.42
C LYS A 207 29.22 6.75 25.28
N ASP A 208 29.78 7.06 24.13
CA ASP A 208 31.23 6.93 23.87
C ASP A 208 32.07 7.67 24.93
N SER A 209 31.64 8.86 25.38
CA SER A 209 32.32 9.60 26.45
C SER A 209 32.37 8.86 27.79
N GLU A 210 31.35 8.07 28.11
CA GLU A 210 31.29 7.27 29.34
C GLU A 210 32.19 6.03 29.22
N ILE A 211 32.22 5.42 28.02
CA ILE A 211 33.12 4.31 27.69
C ILE A 211 34.59 4.76 27.80
N GLU A 212 34.92 5.93 27.24
CA GLU A 212 36.26 6.52 27.36
C GLU A 212 36.66 6.80 28.82
N GLU A 213 35.72 7.23 29.66
CA GLU A 213 35.98 7.47 31.07
C GLU A 213 36.22 6.15 31.83
N LEU A 214 35.48 5.09 31.49
CA LEU A 214 35.71 3.75 32.03
C LEU A 214 37.09 3.21 31.62
N GLU A 215 37.48 3.41 30.37
CA GLU A 215 38.80 3.01 29.86
C GLU A 215 39.92 3.76 30.60
N LYS A 216 39.82 5.09 30.71
CA LYS A 216 40.81 5.93 31.43
C LYS A 216 40.98 5.51 32.90
N ASN A 217 39.91 5.02 33.52
CA ASN A 217 39.86 4.68 34.94
C ASN A 217 39.92 3.17 35.22
N CYS A 218 40.21 2.32 34.23
CA CYS A 218 40.18 0.86 34.41
C CYS A 218 41.38 0.28 35.19
N GLY A 219 42.39 1.09 35.51
CA GLY A 219 43.52 0.70 36.35
C GLY A 219 44.59 -0.17 35.66
N VAL A 220 44.43 -0.48 34.38
CA VAL A 220 45.42 -1.22 33.56
C VAL A 220 45.68 -0.49 32.24
N ALA A 221 46.83 -0.72 31.62
CA ALA A 221 47.18 -0.11 30.34
C ALA A 221 46.49 -0.83 29.17
N ILE A 222 45.64 -0.13 28.43
CA ILE A 222 44.96 -0.61 27.21
C ILE A 222 45.72 -0.14 25.97
N LYS A 223 45.99 -1.07 25.03
CA LYS A 223 46.58 -0.76 23.72
C LYS A 223 45.49 -0.64 22.66
N ARG A 224 45.25 0.56 22.13
CA ARG A 224 44.21 0.84 21.11
C ARG A 224 44.55 0.29 19.73
N ALA A 225 43.55 0.08 18.89
CA ALA A 225 43.72 -0.19 17.48
C ALA A 225 44.13 1.10 16.72
N ASP A 226 45.36 1.12 16.19
CA ASP A 226 45.93 2.25 15.46
C ASP A 226 45.31 2.40 14.05
N ALA A 227 44.67 3.55 13.73
CA ALA A 227 45.04 4.44 12.60
C ALA A 227 43.92 5.38 12.08
N ASN A 228 42.68 4.93 11.83
CA ASN A 228 41.76 5.69 10.93
C ASN A 228 40.97 6.85 11.56
N ASN A 229 40.53 6.78 12.82
CA ASN A 229 39.75 7.87 13.44
C ASN A 229 40.57 9.13 13.76
N ASN A 230 41.89 8.99 13.98
CA ASN A 230 42.78 10.12 14.25
C ASN A 230 43.05 10.97 12.99
N LEU A 231 43.02 10.37 11.80
CA LEU A 231 43.30 11.06 10.54
C LEU A 231 42.17 12.01 10.11
N GLN A 232 40.89 11.61 10.26
CA GLN A 232 39.75 12.50 9.95
C GLN A 232 39.73 13.75 10.86
N ALA A 233 39.99 13.58 12.15
CA ALA A 233 40.09 14.70 13.09
C ALA A 233 41.23 15.68 12.72
N THR A 234 42.31 15.16 12.11
CA THR A 234 43.46 15.96 11.65
C THR A 234 43.12 16.81 10.42
N LEU A 235 42.20 16.36 9.56
CA LEU A 235 41.75 17.08 8.36
C LEU A 235 40.63 18.11 8.61
N LEU A 236 40.04 18.12 9.81
CA LEU A 236 38.92 19.01 10.14
C LEU A 236 39.18 20.51 9.86
N PRO A 237 40.39 21.06 10.12
CA PRO A 237 40.72 22.44 9.72
C PRO A 237 40.70 22.65 8.20
N GLU A 238 41.19 21.67 7.42
CA GLU A 238 41.21 21.73 5.96
C GLU A 238 39.79 21.68 5.39
N PHE A 239 38.91 20.83 5.93
CA PHE A 239 37.49 20.82 5.55
C PHE A 239 36.79 22.14 5.87
N ARG A 240 37.07 22.76 7.03
CA ARG A 240 36.51 24.09 7.37
C ARG A 240 36.99 25.16 6.38
N GLN A 241 38.27 25.14 6.02
CA GLN A 241 38.82 26.06 5.03
C GLN A 241 38.21 25.85 3.64
N ALA A 242 38.10 24.60 3.20
CA ALA A 242 37.50 24.22 1.93
C ALA A 242 36.02 24.64 1.85
N LYS A 243 35.23 24.40 2.90
CA LYS A 243 33.83 24.87 2.98
C LYS A 243 33.71 26.39 2.96
N ALA A 244 34.65 27.11 3.59
CA ALA A 244 34.68 28.57 3.58
C ALA A 244 35.07 29.15 2.22
N ALA A 245 35.97 28.47 1.49
CA ALA A 245 36.38 28.82 0.13
C ALA A 245 35.31 28.47 -0.93
N ALA A 246 34.45 27.50 -0.64
CA ALA A 246 33.39 27.07 -1.54
C ALA A 246 32.32 28.16 -1.76
N THR A 247 32.28 28.70 -2.97
CA THR A 247 31.40 29.79 -3.39
C THR A 247 30.00 29.31 -3.78
N LEU A 248 29.92 28.15 -4.43
CA LEU A 248 28.68 27.56 -4.95
C LEU A 248 28.06 26.55 -3.96
N PRO A 249 26.72 26.37 -3.93
CA PRO A 249 26.06 25.32 -3.15
C PRO A 249 26.60 23.91 -3.47
N GLU A 250 26.79 23.61 -4.76
CA GLU A 250 27.36 22.35 -5.21
C GLU A 250 28.81 22.14 -4.76
N ALA A 251 29.61 23.20 -4.68
CA ALA A 251 30.99 23.10 -4.17
C ALA A 251 30.98 22.78 -2.66
N LYS A 252 30.05 23.37 -1.89
CA LYS A 252 29.89 23.05 -0.46
C LYS A 252 29.42 21.61 -0.24
N TRP A 253 28.48 21.15 -1.06
CA TRP A 253 28.02 19.76 -1.06
C TRP A 253 29.16 18.79 -1.37
N LEU A 254 29.97 19.08 -2.41
CA LEU A 254 31.13 18.28 -2.77
C LEU A 254 32.09 18.10 -1.59
N VAL A 255 32.43 19.19 -0.89
CA VAL A 255 33.31 19.14 0.30
C VAL A 255 32.70 18.29 1.42
N SER A 256 31.38 18.37 1.65
CA SER A 256 30.70 17.53 2.63
C SER A 256 30.76 16.04 2.28
N CYS A 257 30.66 15.68 0.99
CA CYS A 257 30.81 14.29 0.56
C CYS A 257 32.24 13.76 0.80
N LEU A 258 33.26 14.60 0.59
CA LEU A 258 34.66 14.24 0.85
C LEU A 258 34.94 14.06 2.35
N GLU A 259 34.31 14.89 3.19
CA GLU A 259 34.43 14.80 4.66
C GLU A 259 33.86 13.48 5.20
N GLU A 260 32.74 13.05 4.65
CA GLU A 260 32.12 11.78 4.95
C GLU A 260 32.96 10.60 4.44
N TYR A 261 33.43 10.68 3.19
CA TYR A 261 34.28 9.64 2.60
C TYR A 261 35.62 9.48 3.32
N ALA A 262 36.23 10.57 3.81
CA ALA A 262 37.44 10.51 4.64
C ALA A 262 37.23 9.69 5.93
N GLY A 263 36.04 9.79 6.53
CA GLY A 263 35.65 9.01 7.71
C GLY A 263 35.51 7.50 7.43
N SER A 264 35.40 7.09 6.17
CA SER A 264 35.32 5.67 5.77
C SER A 264 36.69 4.98 5.60
N GLY A 265 37.80 5.70 5.82
CA GLY A 265 39.16 5.14 5.77
C GLY A 265 40.06 5.67 4.65
N ALA A 266 39.64 6.70 3.91
CA ALA A 266 40.37 7.30 2.78
C ALA A 266 41.09 8.63 3.11
N ALA A 267 41.37 8.90 4.39
CA ALA A 267 41.76 10.24 4.85
C ALA A 267 43.00 10.84 4.16
N ASP A 268 44.08 10.07 3.95
CA ASP A 268 45.31 10.58 3.33
C ASP A 268 45.10 11.05 1.88
N GLU A 269 44.33 10.30 1.09
CA GLU A 269 43.96 10.66 -0.27
C GLU A 269 43.10 11.94 -0.29
N ILE A 270 42.16 12.05 0.65
CA ILE A 270 41.25 13.19 0.73
C ILE A 270 41.98 14.49 1.09
N GLY A 271 42.96 14.44 2.01
CA GLY A 271 43.77 15.62 2.32
C GLY A 271 44.52 16.15 1.08
N LEU A 272 45.01 15.27 0.21
CA LEU A 272 45.63 15.67 -1.06
C LEU A 272 44.60 16.30 -2.01
N LEU A 273 43.44 15.66 -2.16
CA LEU A 273 42.36 16.14 -3.03
C LEU A 273 41.83 17.52 -2.61
N LEU A 274 41.71 17.80 -1.31
CA LEU A 274 41.30 19.12 -0.81
C LEU A 274 42.29 20.22 -1.21
N ARG A 275 43.59 19.90 -1.21
CA ARG A 275 44.65 20.85 -1.60
C ARG A 275 44.70 21.06 -3.11
N GLU A 276 44.62 19.98 -3.90
CA GLU A 276 44.68 20.03 -5.37
C GLU A 276 43.40 20.62 -5.98
N GLY A 277 42.24 20.33 -5.38
CA GLY A 277 40.93 20.82 -5.80
C GLY A 277 40.56 22.21 -5.27
N ALA A 278 41.42 22.86 -4.46
CA ALA A 278 41.10 24.12 -3.79
C ALA A 278 40.69 25.26 -4.75
N ALA A 279 41.26 25.30 -5.96
CA ALA A 279 40.88 26.26 -6.99
C ALA A 279 39.46 26.01 -7.52
N ALA A 280 39.12 24.74 -7.79
CA ALA A 280 37.81 24.34 -8.30
C ALA A 280 36.69 24.72 -7.31
N LEU A 281 36.94 24.64 -6.00
CA LEU A 281 35.97 25.05 -4.98
C LEU A 281 35.62 26.54 -5.04
N GLN A 282 36.49 27.38 -5.59
CA GLN A 282 36.27 28.82 -5.76
C GLN A 282 35.60 29.16 -7.11
N ALA A 283 35.20 28.15 -7.89
CA ALA A 283 34.56 28.35 -9.17
C ALA A 283 33.33 29.26 -9.07
N THR A 284 33.13 30.07 -10.11
CA THR A 284 32.00 31.02 -10.18
C THR A 284 30.81 30.47 -10.97
N SER A 285 31.00 29.32 -11.63
CA SER A 285 29.96 28.62 -12.37
C SER A 285 30.12 27.11 -12.19
N ARG A 286 29.01 26.38 -12.35
CA ARG A 286 28.98 24.92 -12.30
C ARG A 286 29.91 24.28 -13.34
N GLN A 287 29.90 24.79 -14.56
CA GLN A 287 30.75 24.26 -15.63
C GLN A 287 32.23 24.38 -15.25
N GLN A 288 32.62 25.55 -14.72
CA GLN A 288 33.97 25.77 -14.21
C GLN A 288 34.31 24.82 -13.06
N LEU A 289 33.39 24.62 -12.09
CA LEU A 289 33.59 23.68 -10.99
C LEU A 289 33.85 22.26 -11.53
N VAL A 290 33.00 21.79 -12.44
CA VAL A 290 33.11 20.45 -13.03
C VAL A 290 34.43 20.29 -13.77
N ASP A 291 34.77 21.22 -14.67
CA ASP A 291 35.97 21.12 -15.50
C ASP A 291 37.26 21.19 -14.68
N GLU A 292 37.35 22.15 -13.75
CA GLU A 292 38.53 22.31 -12.90
C GLU A 292 38.68 21.15 -11.92
N TRP A 293 37.60 20.72 -11.26
CA TRP A 293 37.63 19.60 -10.34
C TRP A 293 38.11 18.34 -11.05
N ASN A 294 37.48 18.02 -12.18
CA ASN A 294 37.78 16.85 -12.96
C ASN A 294 39.19 16.84 -13.58
N SER A 295 39.76 18.02 -13.83
CA SER A 295 41.15 18.13 -14.30
C SER A 295 42.17 17.94 -13.18
N LYS A 296 41.83 18.31 -11.94
CA LYS A 296 42.77 18.31 -10.80
C LYS A 296 42.65 17.09 -9.93
N CYS A 297 41.47 16.49 -9.84
CA CYS A 297 41.13 15.40 -8.92
C CYS A 297 40.75 14.12 -9.69
N PRO A 298 41.66 13.47 -10.44
CA PRO A 298 41.31 12.33 -11.30
C PRO A 298 40.87 11.07 -10.54
N GLY A 299 41.13 11.00 -9.23
CA GLY A 299 40.70 9.90 -8.35
C GLY A 299 39.21 9.96 -7.98
N ILE A 300 38.56 11.12 -8.06
CA ILE A 300 37.13 11.29 -7.75
C ILE A 300 36.50 12.18 -8.81
N ARG A 301 35.62 11.60 -9.63
CA ARG A 301 34.99 12.25 -10.77
C ARG A 301 33.66 12.89 -10.40
N LEU A 302 33.46 14.12 -10.84
CA LEU A 302 32.19 14.82 -10.79
C LEU A 302 31.51 14.72 -12.17
N LEU A 303 30.40 13.98 -12.25
CA LEU A 303 29.54 13.91 -13.43
C LEU A 303 28.39 14.93 -13.30
N ALA A 304 27.96 15.50 -14.41
CA ALA A 304 26.95 16.55 -14.43
C ALA A 304 26.00 16.43 -15.62
N ASN A 305 24.72 16.75 -15.39
CA ASN A 305 23.76 17.12 -16.43
C ASN A 305 23.02 18.40 -16.00
N ASP A 306 21.94 18.75 -16.70
CA ASP A 306 21.18 19.98 -16.42
C ASP A 306 20.44 19.94 -15.06
N ASN A 307 20.13 18.75 -14.55
CA ASN A 307 19.25 18.54 -13.39
C ASN A 307 19.98 18.05 -12.13
N MET A 308 21.13 17.39 -12.27
CA MET A 308 21.87 16.82 -11.15
C MET A 308 23.38 16.70 -11.35
N LEU A 309 24.07 16.61 -10.23
CA LEU A 309 25.48 16.23 -10.13
C LEU A 309 25.61 14.88 -9.44
N LEU A 310 26.60 14.09 -9.85
CA LEU A 310 26.93 12.79 -9.26
C LEU A 310 28.44 12.73 -8.98
N LEU A 311 28.82 12.36 -7.76
CA LEU A 311 30.21 12.23 -7.35
C LEU A 311 30.60 10.76 -7.20
N LEU A 312 31.59 10.32 -7.98
CA LEU A 312 32.04 8.93 -8.02
C LEU A 312 33.54 8.80 -7.76
N ALA A 313 33.93 7.92 -6.83
CA ALA A 313 35.32 7.52 -6.66
C ALA A 313 35.77 6.56 -7.76
N LYS A 314 37.03 6.67 -8.18
CA LYS A 314 37.62 5.85 -9.24
C LYS A 314 38.04 4.47 -8.73
N HIS A 315 38.58 4.39 -7.52
CA HIS A 315 39.03 3.16 -6.90
C HIS A 315 38.91 3.29 -5.38
N GLY A 316 38.80 2.16 -4.68
CA GLY A 316 38.67 2.15 -3.23
C GLY A 316 38.02 0.87 -2.73
N TYR A 317 37.53 0.92 -1.49
CA TYR A 317 36.78 -0.17 -0.87
C TYR A 317 35.37 0.29 -0.50
N GLY A 318 34.42 -0.64 -0.55
CA GLY A 318 33.03 -0.37 -0.22
C GLY A 318 32.25 0.19 -1.41
N THR A 319 32.03 1.50 -1.46
CA THR A 319 31.15 2.13 -2.45
C THR A 319 31.87 3.25 -3.23
N PRO A 320 31.69 3.34 -4.56
CA PRO A 320 32.13 4.49 -5.33
C PRO A 320 31.15 5.66 -5.27
N PHE A 321 29.90 5.45 -4.84
CA PHE A 321 28.86 6.48 -4.81
C PHE A 321 29.02 7.38 -3.57
N LEU A 322 29.64 8.55 -3.76
CA LEU A 322 29.92 9.48 -2.66
C LEU A 322 28.77 10.45 -2.40
N GLY A 323 27.94 10.71 -3.41
CA GLY A 323 26.73 11.50 -3.27
C GLY A 323 26.12 11.93 -4.60
N ALA A 324 24.90 12.44 -4.54
CA ALA A 324 24.27 13.16 -5.65
C ALA A 324 23.61 14.46 -5.19
N PHE A 325 23.60 15.47 -6.07
CA PHE A 325 23.06 16.80 -5.78
C PHE A 325 21.96 17.16 -6.77
N ASN A 326 20.80 17.57 -6.25
CA ASN A 326 19.66 18.02 -7.04
C ASN A 326 19.77 19.51 -7.34
N LEU A 327 19.95 19.84 -8.62
CA LEU A 327 20.13 21.22 -9.05
C LEU A 327 18.82 22.02 -9.06
N MET A 328 17.67 21.35 -9.01
CA MET A 328 16.36 22.00 -8.92
C MET A 328 16.05 22.45 -7.50
N THR A 329 16.36 21.62 -6.50
CA THR A 329 16.14 21.97 -5.08
C THR A 329 17.32 22.68 -4.44
N GLY A 330 18.51 22.62 -5.05
CA GLY A 330 19.75 23.11 -4.46
C GLY A 330 20.19 22.33 -3.22
N ALA A 331 19.82 21.04 -3.14
CA ALA A 331 20.09 20.18 -2.00
C ALA A 331 20.64 18.81 -2.42
N ALA A 332 21.33 18.14 -1.50
CA ALA A 332 21.79 16.77 -1.69
C ALA A 332 20.59 15.81 -1.82
N MET A 333 20.64 14.91 -2.79
CA MET A 333 19.66 13.81 -2.91
C MET A 333 20.02 12.67 -1.97
N PHE A 334 21.29 12.28 -1.99
CA PHE A 334 21.84 11.21 -1.18
C PHE A 334 23.32 11.45 -0.89
N GLN A 335 23.83 10.76 0.12
CA GLN A 335 25.21 10.80 0.61
C GLN A 335 25.97 9.51 0.27
N LEU A 336 27.04 9.19 1.00
CA LEU A 336 27.84 7.99 0.79
C LEU A 336 26.95 6.74 0.77
N ASP A 337 27.15 5.87 -0.21
CA ASP A 337 26.36 4.64 -0.45
C ASP A 337 24.86 4.88 -0.74
N GLY A 338 24.50 6.10 -1.14
CA GLY A 338 23.11 6.47 -1.43
C GLY A 338 22.49 5.77 -2.65
N PHE A 339 23.31 5.16 -3.51
CA PHE A 339 22.88 4.32 -4.63
C PHE A 339 23.76 3.06 -4.65
N SER A 340 23.16 1.90 -4.42
CA SER A 340 23.90 0.69 -4.05
C SER A 340 23.16 -0.59 -4.47
N TRP A 341 23.70 -1.72 -4.04
CA TRP A 341 23.13 -3.06 -4.21
C TRP A 341 23.36 -3.93 -2.97
N GLY A 342 22.69 -5.08 -2.89
CA GLY A 342 22.90 -6.08 -1.86
C GLY A 342 22.68 -7.50 -2.37
N LEU A 343 23.31 -8.48 -1.74
CA LEU A 343 23.20 -9.90 -2.06
C LEU A 343 22.66 -10.65 -0.85
N GLU A 344 21.70 -11.53 -1.08
CA GLU A 344 21.29 -12.56 -0.12
C GLU A 344 21.69 -13.90 -0.70
N TYR A 345 22.52 -14.66 0.02
CA TYR A 345 23.01 -15.96 -0.43
C TYR A 345 23.03 -16.98 0.69
N GLU A 346 23.06 -18.24 0.32
CA GLU A 346 23.13 -19.37 1.23
C GLU A 346 24.40 -20.20 1.01
N ASN A 347 24.98 -20.76 2.07
CA ASN A 347 26.05 -21.75 1.93
C ASN A 347 25.48 -23.18 1.79
N MET A 348 26.37 -24.17 1.64
CA MET A 348 25.98 -25.59 1.53
C MET A 348 25.28 -26.14 2.79
N ASP A 349 25.44 -25.47 3.94
CA ASP A 349 24.75 -25.80 5.20
C ASP A 349 23.38 -25.09 5.33
N LYS A 350 22.95 -24.36 4.29
CA LYS A 350 21.71 -23.57 4.22
C LYS A 350 21.64 -22.41 5.22
N GLU A 351 22.79 -21.95 5.69
CA GLU A 351 22.87 -20.71 6.46
C GLU A 351 22.72 -19.52 5.51
N ASN A 352 21.92 -18.54 5.93
CA ASN A 352 21.64 -17.34 5.15
C ASN A 352 22.58 -16.19 5.51
N PHE A 353 23.12 -15.53 4.49
CA PHE A 353 24.04 -14.41 4.61
C PHE A 353 23.56 -13.24 3.77
N ASN A 354 23.87 -12.02 4.25
CA ASN A 354 23.63 -10.78 3.52
C ASN A 354 24.95 -10.05 3.31
N LEU A 355 25.18 -9.56 2.10
CA LEU A 355 26.32 -8.71 1.77
C LEU A 355 25.84 -7.43 1.13
N ALA A 356 26.53 -6.35 1.45
CA ALA A 356 26.45 -5.08 0.75
C ALA A 356 27.87 -4.62 0.46
N PRO A 357 28.07 -3.71 -0.52
CA PRO A 357 29.39 -3.20 -0.87
C PRO A 357 30.17 -2.73 0.36
N VAL A 358 29.55 -1.90 1.21
CA VAL A 358 30.19 -1.27 2.38
C VAL A 358 30.48 -2.27 3.51
N SER A 359 29.65 -3.30 3.73
CA SER A 359 29.84 -4.23 4.86
C SER A 359 30.84 -5.35 4.59
N ALA A 360 31.19 -5.58 3.33
CA ALA A 360 31.98 -6.73 2.90
C ALA A 360 33.37 -6.38 2.34
N ASN A 361 33.81 -5.12 2.49
CA ASN A 361 35.10 -4.61 2.01
C ASN A 361 35.40 -5.01 0.54
N PHE A 362 34.41 -4.86 -0.35
CA PHE A 362 34.65 -5.06 -1.78
C PHE A 362 35.64 -4.03 -2.30
N GLU A 363 36.71 -4.49 -2.97
CA GLU A 363 37.53 -3.61 -3.79
C GLU A 363 36.71 -3.19 -5.00
N PHE A 364 36.65 -1.91 -5.33
CA PHE A 364 35.99 -1.42 -6.53
C PHE A 364 36.94 -0.67 -7.45
N ASN A 365 36.65 -0.74 -8.75
CA ASN A 365 37.27 0.09 -9.77
C ASN A 365 36.20 0.63 -10.73
N THR A 366 36.21 1.94 -10.93
CA THR A 366 35.30 2.68 -11.80
C THR A 366 36.03 3.12 -13.06
N THR A 367 35.51 2.72 -14.21
CA THR A 367 35.93 3.20 -15.53
C THR A 367 34.92 4.22 -16.03
N PHE A 368 35.37 5.38 -16.46
CA PHE A 368 34.51 6.43 -17.03
C PHE A 368 34.61 6.40 -18.56
N GLY A 369 33.46 6.43 -19.22
CA GLY A 369 33.34 6.56 -20.66
C GLY A 369 33.06 8.00 -21.10
N ASP A 370 32.72 8.17 -22.37
CA ASP A 370 32.26 9.45 -22.91
C ASP A 370 30.82 9.74 -22.44
N ASN A 371 30.39 11.01 -22.52
CA ASN A 371 28.99 11.43 -22.31
C ASN A 371 28.34 11.04 -20.96
N GLY A 372 29.13 10.85 -19.91
CA GLY A 372 28.61 10.55 -18.56
C GLY A 372 28.40 9.06 -18.28
N ASP A 373 28.82 8.17 -19.18
CA ASP A 373 28.83 6.72 -18.98
C ASP A 373 29.91 6.32 -17.97
N PHE A 374 29.63 5.28 -17.18
CA PHE A 374 30.58 4.68 -16.26
C PHE A 374 30.32 3.19 -16.04
N THR A 375 31.36 2.44 -15.71
CA THR A 375 31.27 1.04 -15.31
C THR A 375 32.02 0.85 -14.00
N ILE A 376 31.36 0.29 -13.01
CA ILE A 376 31.96 -0.04 -11.72
C ILE A 376 32.05 -1.56 -11.63
N VAL A 377 33.22 -2.07 -11.28
CA VAL A 377 33.43 -3.48 -10.94
C VAL A 377 33.82 -3.56 -9.47
N TRP A 378 33.00 -4.24 -8.66
CA TRP A 378 33.34 -4.66 -7.31
C TRP A 378 33.83 -6.11 -7.34
N LYS A 379 34.87 -6.42 -6.59
CA LYS A 379 35.40 -7.78 -6.49
C LYS A 379 35.89 -8.10 -5.08
N ASN A 380 35.60 -9.32 -4.64
CA ASN A 380 36.27 -9.96 -3.54
C ASN A 380 36.59 -11.43 -3.91
N GLN A 381 36.90 -12.27 -2.93
CA GLN A 381 37.24 -13.68 -3.17
C GLN A 381 36.07 -14.51 -3.72
N ASP A 382 34.83 -14.19 -3.34
CA ASP A 382 33.64 -15.02 -3.58
C ASP A 382 32.71 -14.42 -4.64
N TRP A 383 32.78 -13.11 -4.88
CA TRP A 383 31.79 -12.36 -5.67
C TRP A 383 32.44 -11.31 -6.56
N GLN A 384 31.87 -11.12 -7.75
CA GLN A 384 32.13 -9.98 -8.61
C GLN A 384 30.80 -9.34 -9.03
N ALA A 385 30.63 -8.04 -8.78
CA ALA A 385 29.48 -7.28 -9.26
C ALA A 385 29.94 -6.23 -10.27
N GLU A 386 29.24 -6.12 -11.39
CA GLU A 386 29.48 -5.13 -12.44
C GLU A 386 28.23 -4.27 -12.61
N MET A 387 28.36 -2.97 -12.36
CA MET A 387 27.33 -1.98 -12.64
C MET A 387 27.71 -1.16 -13.86
N ARG A 388 26.83 -1.13 -14.86
CA ARG A 388 26.93 -0.24 -16.02
C ARG A 388 25.95 0.89 -15.84
N GLY A 389 26.45 2.10 -15.63
CA GLY A 389 25.66 3.28 -15.35
C GLY A 389 25.90 4.41 -16.34
N ALA A 390 24.95 5.33 -16.41
CA ALA A 390 25.07 6.56 -17.18
C ALA A 390 24.35 7.69 -16.46
N LEU A 391 25.02 8.84 -16.32
CA LEU A 391 24.34 10.10 -16.05
C LEU A 391 24.00 10.76 -17.39
N ASN A 392 22.85 10.37 -17.96
CA ASN A 392 22.40 10.94 -19.23
C ASN A 392 21.83 12.35 -19.03
N THR A 393 21.30 12.97 -20.07
CA THR A 393 20.81 14.36 -20.02
C THR A 393 19.65 14.59 -19.02
N LYS A 394 18.93 13.53 -18.62
CA LYS A 394 17.76 13.63 -17.73
C LYS A 394 17.99 13.02 -16.35
N GLN A 395 18.73 11.92 -16.25
CA GLN A 395 18.68 11.02 -15.09
C GLN A 395 19.97 10.22 -14.89
N LEU A 396 20.12 9.67 -13.68
CA LEU A 396 20.99 8.52 -13.44
C LEU A 396 20.22 7.25 -13.82
N GLN A 397 20.84 6.41 -14.65
CA GLN A 397 20.34 5.07 -14.95
C GLN A 397 21.44 4.03 -14.82
N ALA A 398 21.11 2.80 -14.38
CA ALA A 398 22.09 1.74 -14.23
C ALA A 398 21.51 0.33 -14.39
N LYS A 399 22.36 -0.59 -14.84
CA LYS A 399 22.16 -2.05 -14.85
C LYS A 399 23.17 -2.71 -13.91
N LEU A 400 22.84 -3.89 -13.39
CA LEU A 400 23.71 -4.68 -12.52
C LEU A 400 23.81 -6.13 -13.01
N ALA A 401 25.02 -6.68 -13.04
CA ALA A 401 25.29 -8.10 -13.16
C ALA A 401 26.15 -8.56 -11.97
N VAL A 402 25.85 -9.73 -11.42
CA VAL A 402 26.58 -10.33 -10.28
C VAL A 402 27.03 -11.73 -10.66
N SER A 403 28.33 -11.94 -10.69
CA SER A 403 28.96 -13.24 -10.87
C SER A 403 29.33 -13.84 -9.51
N ASN A 404 28.83 -15.05 -9.26
CA ASN A 404 29.22 -15.84 -8.11
C ASN A 404 30.46 -16.67 -8.46
N LEU A 405 31.55 -16.43 -7.73
CA LEU A 405 32.85 -17.09 -7.93
C LEU A 405 33.03 -18.31 -7.01
N ASN A 406 32.08 -18.55 -6.10
CA ASN A 406 32.11 -19.65 -5.15
C ASN A 406 30.98 -20.66 -5.41
N GLU A 407 31.34 -21.83 -5.92
CA GLU A 407 30.40 -22.92 -6.22
C GLU A 407 29.68 -23.52 -5.00
N ASN A 408 30.13 -23.20 -3.78
CA ASN A 408 29.53 -23.63 -2.53
C ASN A 408 28.55 -22.59 -1.93
N GLN A 409 28.30 -21.51 -2.66
CA GLN A 409 27.36 -20.46 -2.27
C GLN A 409 26.26 -20.33 -3.32
N LEU A 410 25.01 -20.31 -2.89
CA LEU A 410 23.84 -20.12 -3.74
C LEU A 410 23.33 -18.69 -3.57
N LEU A 411 23.36 -17.89 -4.64
CA LEU A 411 22.73 -16.57 -4.64
C LEU A 411 21.21 -16.72 -4.69
N VAL A 412 20.50 -16.16 -3.72
CA VAL A 412 19.04 -16.29 -3.60
C VAL A 412 18.35 -15.02 -4.08
N ASN A 413 18.80 -13.85 -3.61
CA ASN A 413 18.23 -12.57 -3.99
C ASN A 413 19.31 -11.50 -4.24
N VAL A 414 18.99 -10.54 -5.10
CA VAL A 414 19.78 -9.32 -5.33
C VAL A 414 18.90 -8.09 -5.09
N SER A 415 19.25 -7.29 -4.08
CA SER A 415 18.63 -5.99 -3.85
C SER A 415 19.25 -4.96 -4.80
N PHE A 416 18.57 -4.60 -5.88
CA PHE A 416 19.01 -3.58 -6.83
C PHE A 416 17.82 -2.97 -7.60
N PRO A 417 17.74 -1.62 -7.72
CA PRO A 417 18.57 -0.65 -7.02
C PRO A 417 18.21 -0.58 -5.54
N ARG A 418 19.22 -0.26 -4.71
CA ARG A 418 19.04 0.18 -3.34
C ARG A 418 19.38 1.66 -3.27
N VAL A 419 18.41 2.51 -2.93
CA VAL A 419 18.56 3.97 -2.93
C VAL A 419 18.20 4.53 -1.56
N THR A 420 19.13 5.26 -0.94
CA THR A 420 18.91 5.93 0.35
C THR A 420 18.89 7.44 0.13
N LEU A 421 17.70 8.02 0.12
CA LEU A 421 17.50 9.46 -0.10
C LEU A 421 17.48 10.23 1.21
N LEU A 422 17.97 11.47 1.16
CA LEU A 422 17.81 12.47 2.19
C LEU A 422 16.44 13.13 2.10
N LYS A 423 15.94 13.59 3.24
CA LYS A 423 14.71 14.37 3.31
C LYS A 423 14.78 15.61 2.44
N LEU A 424 13.79 15.77 1.57
CA LEU A 424 13.62 16.99 0.78
C LEU A 424 13.25 18.18 1.69
N PRO A 425 13.62 19.43 1.32
CA PRO A 425 13.27 20.60 2.11
C PRO A 425 11.76 20.73 2.34
N GLY A 426 11.37 20.98 3.59
CA GLY A 426 9.97 21.19 3.98
C GLY A 426 9.19 19.90 4.24
N ALA A 427 7.88 19.95 4.00
CA ALA A 427 7.02 18.77 4.03
C ALA A 427 7.22 17.96 2.74
N ASP A 428 7.26 16.64 2.88
CA ASP A 428 7.58 15.71 1.81
C ASP A 428 6.48 14.65 1.65
N LYS A 429 6.35 14.13 0.43
CA LYS A 429 5.33 13.15 0.04
C LYS A 429 5.94 12.06 -0.83
N LEU A 430 5.44 10.85 -0.68
CA LEU A 430 5.72 9.73 -1.57
C LEU A 430 4.43 9.30 -2.26
N VAL A 431 4.40 9.29 -3.59
CA VAL A 431 3.41 8.52 -4.34
C VAL A 431 3.92 7.09 -4.53
N PHE A 432 3.09 6.13 -4.13
CA PHE A 432 3.36 4.71 -4.24
C PHE A 432 2.27 4.04 -5.10
N PRO A 433 2.61 3.12 -6.02
CA PRO A 433 1.69 2.56 -7.01
C PRO A 433 0.85 1.41 -6.45
N ARG A 434 0.30 1.57 -5.24
CA ARG A 434 -0.66 0.62 -4.66
C ARG A 434 -2.03 0.89 -5.26
N LEU A 435 -2.65 -0.12 -5.89
CA LEU A 435 -3.93 0.00 -6.58
C LEU A 435 -3.89 1.16 -7.58
N SER A 436 -4.78 2.16 -7.44
CA SER A 436 -4.78 3.36 -8.28
C SER A 436 -3.55 4.25 -8.08
N GLY A 437 -2.84 4.12 -6.95
CA GLY A 437 -1.83 5.04 -6.44
C GLY A 437 -2.24 5.63 -5.10
N VAL A 438 -1.30 5.74 -4.15
CA VAL A 438 -1.52 6.25 -2.79
C VAL A 438 -0.42 7.25 -2.41
N LEU A 439 -0.81 8.35 -1.76
CA LEU A 439 0.10 9.34 -1.19
C LEU A 439 0.39 9.05 0.28
N PHE A 440 1.68 8.93 0.61
CA PHE A 440 2.17 8.93 1.98
C PHE A 440 2.76 10.31 2.31
N ASN A 441 2.32 10.91 3.41
CA ASN A 441 2.85 12.18 3.89
C ASN A 441 4.02 11.93 4.85
N ASN A 442 5.06 12.76 4.75
CA ASN A 442 6.29 12.68 5.53
C ASN A 442 6.92 11.27 5.57
N PRO A 443 7.15 10.64 4.41
CA PRO A 443 7.62 9.27 4.31
C PRO A 443 9.00 9.06 4.93
N THR A 444 9.75 10.11 5.29
CA THR A 444 11.08 10.05 5.93
C THR A 444 11.05 9.95 7.46
N ASN A 445 9.86 9.95 8.07
CA ASN A 445 9.69 9.87 9.52
C ASN A 445 9.57 8.43 10.01
N ASP A 446 8.54 7.74 9.52
CA ASP A 446 8.06 6.47 10.04
C ASP A 446 7.32 5.59 9.01
N LEU A 447 7.75 5.66 7.74
CA LEU A 447 7.20 4.78 6.71
C LEU A 447 7.88 3.41 6.77
N LEU A 448 7.08 2.35 6.80
CA LEU A 448 7.55 0.99 6.59
C LEU A 448 6.69 0.24 5.57
N ILE A 449 7.34 -0.26 4.53
CA ILE A 449 6.84 -1.30 3.63
C ILE A 449 7.91 -2.39 3.52
N ARG A 450 7.54 -3.63 3.82
CA ARG A 450 8.46 -4.78 3.81
C ARG A 450 8.09 -5.76 2.70
N ARG A 451 8.96 -5.86 1.69
CA ARG A 451 8.90 -6.88 0.63
C ARG A 451 7.49 -7.06 0.03
N TRP A 452 6.83 -5.99 -0.36
CA TRP A 452 5.58 -6.10 -1.11
C TRP A 452 5.87 -6.61 -2.53
N HIS A 453 4.94 -7.36 -3.11
CA HIS A 453 5.17 -8.14 -4.34
C HIS A 453 4.72 -7.37 -5.59
N PHE A 454 5.57 -7.37 -6.62
CA PHE A 454 5.24 -6.98 -7.99
C PHE A 454 5.39 -8.21 -8.92
N PRO A 455 4.47 -8.41 -9.87
CA PRO A 455 3.21 -7.69 -10.08
C PRO A 455 2.12 -8.09 -9.06
N SER A 456 1.32 -7.13 -8.59
CA SER A 456 0.07 -7.36 -7.83
C SER A 456 -0.78 -6.08 -7.74
N ASP A 457 -1.93 -6.17 -7.07
CA ASP A 457 -2.73 -5.02 -6.63
C ASP A 457 -2.00 -4.14 -5.59
N ILE A 458 -1.12 -4.74 -4.79
CA ILE A 458 -0.31 -4.05 -3.78
C ILE A 458 0.78 -3.19 -4.42
N VAL A 459 1.38 -3.68 -5.53
CA VAL A 459 2.39 -2.97 -6.32
C VAL A 459 2.04 -3.13 -7.79
N ALA A 460 1.30 -2.15 -8.33
CA ALA A 460 0.71 -2.22 -9.67
C ALA A 460 1.64 -1.73 -10.79
N MET A 461 2.71 -1.01 -10.44
CA MET A 461 3.68 -0.39 -11.38
C MET A 461 5.10 -0.40 -10.79
N GLN A 462 6.12 -0.29 -11.63
CA GLN A 462 7.54 -0.38 -11.23
C GLN A 462 8.18 0.98 -10.90
N MET A 463 7.44 1.84 -10.18
CA MET A 463 7.83 3.23 -9.95
C MET A 463 7.39 3.76 -8.59
N THR A 464 8.09 4.79 -8.10
CA THR A 464 7.61 5.68 -7.03
C THR A 464 8.02 7.12 -7.35
N GLY A 465 7.37 8.09 -6.71
CA GLY A 465 7.77 9.50 -6.78
C GLY A 465 7.86 10.13 -5.40
N TYR A 466 8.99 10.76 -5.09
CA TYR A 466 9.25 11.42 -3.82
C TYR A 466 9.45 12.92 -4.04
N TYR A 467 8.57 13.76 -3.49
CA TYR A 467 8.56 15.19 -3.78
C TYR A 467 8.18 16.05 -2.57
N ASN A 468 8.58 17.32 -2.59
CA ASN A 468 8.26 18.27 -1.52
C ASN A 468 6.99 19.08 -1.79
N ALA A 469 6.64 19.97 -0.86
CA ALA A 469 5.48 20.87 -0.99
C ALA A 469 5.55 21.82 -2.19
N ASP A 470 6.74 22.11 -2.71
CA ASP A 470 6.97 22.94 -3.91
C ASP A 470 6.90 22.13 -5.21
N GLU A 471 6.46 20.86 -5.15
CA GLU A 471 6.41 19.95 -6.30
C GLU A 471 7.80 19.70 -6.93
N LEU A 472 8.89 19.83 -6.17
CA LEU A 472 10.23 19.44 -6.61
C LEU A 472 10.50 18.00 -6.13
N GLY A 473 10.71 17.09 -7.08
CA GLY A 473 10.69 15.66 -6.80
C GLY A 473 11.80 14.83 -7.46
N LEU A 474 11.81 13.57 -7.07
CA LEU A 474 12.68 12.49 -7.54
C LEU A 474 11.79 11.31 -7.94
N TYR A 475 11.89 10.90 -9.20
CA TYR A 475 11.32 9.67 -9.73
C TYR A 475 12.31 8.53 -9.49
N LEU A 476 11.81 7.41 -8.95
CA LEU A 476 12.56 6.19 -8.72
C LEU A 476 11.88 5.04 -9.46
N GLY A 477 12.57 4.43 -10.41
CA GLY A 477 12.05 3.33 -11.22
C GLY A 477 12.98 2.13 -11.23
N TYR A 478 12.40 0.94 -11.35
CA TYR A 478 13.12 -0.24 -11.85
C TYR A 478 12.44 -0.71 -13.13
N GLU A 479 12.80 -0.04 -14.22
CA GLU A 479 12.17 -0.11 -15.53
C GLU A 479 12.54 -1.42 -16.26
N ASP A 480 11.85 -2.50 -15.90
CA ASP A 480 11.98 -3.83 -16.51
C ASP A 480 10.94 -4.02 -17.62
N PRO A 481 11.35 -4.13 -18.90
CA PRO A 481 10.43 -4.27 -20.02
C PRO A 481 9.71 -5.63 -20.07
N LEU A 482 10.14 -6.62 -19.27
CA LEU A 482 9.52 -7.95 -19.16
C LEU A 482 8.77 -8.15 -17.84
N ALA A 483 8.78 -7.14 -16.95
CA ALA A 483 8.06 -7.15 -15.67
C ALA A 483 8.34 -8.40 -14.79
N ALA A 484 9.59 -8.87 -14.74
CA ALA A 484 9.95 -10.04 -13.95
C ALA A 484 9.49 -9.89 -12.49
N SER A 485 8.97 -10.96 -11.89
CA SER A 485 8.47 -10.95 -10.51
C SER A 485 9.56 -10.51 -9.53
N LYS A 486 9.24 -9.57 -8.64
CA LYS A 486 10.21 -8.95 -7.72
C LYS A 486 9.49 -8.33 -6.51
N ASN A 487 10.25 -7.94 -5.50
CA ASN A 487 9.71 -7.25 -4.33
C ASN A 487 10.21 -5.82 -4.23
N ILE A 488 9.45 -4.96 -3.56
CA ILE A 488 9.88 -3.62 -3.13
C ILE A 488 9.78 -3.51 -1.61
N SER A 489 10.79 -2.88 -1.01
CA SER A 489 10.74 -2.40 0.37
C SER A 489 10.98 -0.90 0.43
N LEU A 490 10.29 -0.23 1.35
CA LEU A 490 10.48 1.19 1.67
C LEU A 490 10.64 1.35 3.18
N ARG A 491 11.57 2.20 3.57
CA ARG A 491 11.87 2.46 4.97
C ARG A 491 12.23 3.92 5.18
N GLY A 492 11.49 4.59 6.05
CA GLY A 492 11.55 6.01 6.27
C GLY A 492 11.84 6.33 7.72
N ARG A 493 13.03 6.88 8.02
CA ARG A 493 13.38 7.24 9.40
C ARG A 493 14.46 8.29 9.48
N ALA A 494 14.34 9.14 10.49
CA ALA A 494 15.37 10.12 10.87
C ALA A 494 15.81 11.03 9.71
N GLY A 495 14.87 11.35 8.81
CA GLY A 495 15.16 12.18 7.64
C GLY A 495 15.77 11.43 6.46
N PHE A 496 15.70 10.09 6.46
CA PHE A 496 16.12 9.25 5.34
C PHE A 496 14.94 8.45 4.78
N LEU A 497 14.95 8.19 3.48
CA LEU A 497 14.04 7.29 2.78
C LEU A 497 14.85 6.26 1.98
N LEU A 498 14.86 5.02 2.44
CA LEU A 498 15.42 3.87 1.75
C LEU A 498 14.35 3.22 0.87
N GLN A 499 14.65 3.04 -0.41
CA GLN A 499 13.92 2.20 -1.35
C GLN A 499 14.83 1.08 -1.85
N GLU A 500 14.34 -0.15 -1.86
CA GLU A 500 15.04 -1.28 -2.47
C GLU A 500 14.09 -2.16 -3.27
N TRP A 501 14.53 -2.55 -4.47
CA TRP A 501 13.91 -3.62 -5.24
C TRP A 501 14.70 -4.91 -5.03
N VAL A 502 14.03 -5.99 -4.66
CA VAL A 502 14.63 -7.32 -4.42
C VAL A 502 14.29 -8.23 -5.59
N ASN A 503 15.31 -8.68 -6.30
CA ASN A 503 15.21 -9.54 -7.46
C ASN A 503 15.55 -10.97 -7.08
N HIS A 504 14.74 -11.92 -7.51
CA HIS A 504 14.96 -13.33 -7.25
C HIS A 504 15.92 -13.93 -8.28
N VAL A 505 16.84 -14.79 -7.83
CA VAL A 505 17.83 -15.41 -8.71
C VAL A 505 17.48 -16.89 -8.92
N PRO A 506 17.19 -17.33 -10.16
CA PRO A 506 16.91 -18.73 -10.42
C PRO A 506 18.16 -19.59 -10.20
N PHE A 507 17.95 -20.88 -9.95
CA PHE A 507 19.02 -21.86 -9.82
C PHE A 507 18.67 -23.19 -10.50
N LYS A 508 19.66 -24.08 -10.66
CA LYS A 508 19.45 -25.35 -11.38
C LYS A 508 18.65 -26.34 -10.53
N ALA A 509 17.91 -27.19 -11.24
CA ALA A 509 17.02 -28.21 -10.68
C ALA A 509 17.69 -29.25 -9.77
N ASP A 510 19.02 -29.42 -9.82
CA ASP A 510 19.75 -30.37 -8.97
C ASP A 510 19.88 -29.90 -7.50
N GLY A 511 19.39 -28.70 -7.17
CA GLY A 511 19.15 -28.21 -5.81
C GLY A 511 20.40 -28.09 -4.92
N LYS A 512 21.59 -28.19 -5.51
CA LYS A 512 22.90 -28.15 -4.85
C LYS A 512 23.95 -27.32 -5.58
N SER A 513 23.63 -26.79 -6.76
CA SER A 513 24.58 -25.96 -7.49
C SER A 513 24.59 -24.54 -6.92
N GLY A 514 25.55 -24.24 -6.05
CA GLY A 514 26.01 -22.87 -5.89
C GLY A 514 26.66 -22.35 -7.19
N GLY A 515 27.17 -21.13 -7.17
CA GLY A 515 27.75 -20.51 -8.36
C GLY A 515 26.73 -19.96 -9.37
N ASN A 516 25.43 -19.92 -9.04
CA ASN A 516 24.46 -19.20 -9.86
C ASN A 516 24.71 -17.68 -9.80
N SER A 517 24.40 -16.99 -10.89
CA SER A 517 24.71 -15.58 -11.11
C SER A 517 23.44 -14.81 -11.48
N PHE A 518 23.49 -13.49 -11.34
CA PHE A 518 22.36 -12.60 -11.63
C PHE A 518 22.73 -11.61 -12.75
N ASP A 519 21.77 -11.31 -13.62
CA ASP A 519 21.86 -10.23 -14.60
C ASP A 519 20.50 -9.51 -14.65
N SER A 520 20.51 -8.19 -14.49
CA SER A 520 19.32 -7.34 -14.65
C SER A 520 18.75 -7.35 -16.09
N GLY A 521 19.48 -7.89 -17.06
CA GLY A 521 19.07 -8.02 -18.45
C GLY A 521 18.79 -6.66 -19.08
N GLU A 522 17.53 -6.45 -19.49
CA GLU A 522 17.08 -5.15 -19.99
C GLU A 522 16.54 -4.20 -18.91
N ALA A 523 16.39 -4.63 -17.66
CA ALA A 523 15.87 -3.76 -16.61
C ALA A 523 16.87 -2.65 -16.23
N PHE A 524 16.41 -1.41 -16.13
CA PHE A 524 17.22 -0.29 -15.64
C PHE A 524 16.69 0.23 -14.30
N ALA A 525 17.61 0.41 -13.35
CA ALA A 525 17.40 1.31 -12.22
C ALA A 525 17.44 2.76 -12.72
N VAL A 526 16.47 3.59 -12.33
CA VAL A 526 16.38 4.99 -12.74
C VAL A 526 16.14 5.91 -11.55
N LEU A 527 16.94 6.98 -11.45
CA LEU A 527 16.75 8.12 -10.54
C LEU A 527 16.73 9.42 -11.35
N ARG A 528 15.58 10.10 -11.39
CA ARG A 528 15.37 11.32 -12.20
C ARG A 528 14.77 12.46 -11.37
N PRO A 529 15.39 13.64 -11.31
CA PRO A 529 14.74 14.85 -10.83
C PRO A 529 13.58 15.27 -11.74
N TYR A 530 12.46 15.68 -11.16
CA TYR A 530 11.31 16.19 -11.90
C TYR A 530 10.61 17.32 -11.13
N HIS A 531 9.80 18.11 -11.84
CA HIS A 531 8.92 19.13 -11.25
C HIS A 531 7.46 18.72 -11.49
N GLY A 532 6.71 18.56 -10.41
CA GLY A 532 5.31 18.17 -10.41
C GLY A 532 4.96 17.29 -9.22
N ASP A 533 3.72 16.81 -9.22
CA ASP A 533 3.19 15.93 -8.18
C ASP A 533 3.14 14.47 -8.68
N TRP A 534 2.22 13.67 -8.14
CA TRP A 534 2.00 12.30 -8.57
C TRP A 534 1.70 12.19 -10.08
N TYR A 535 1.05 13.17 -10.68
CA TYR A 535 0.68 13.13 -12.09
C TYR A 535 1.91 13.17 -12.98
N GLU A 536 2.82 14.14 -12.77
CA GLU A 536 4.05 14.23 -13.54
C GLU A 536 4.96 13.01 -13.33
N CYS A 537 4.99 12.45 -12.11
CA CYS A 537 5.68 11.20 -11.84
C CYS A 537 5.16 10.04 -12.72
N GLY A 538 3.83 9.92 -12.83
CA GLY A 538 3.18 8.96 -13.74
C GLY A 538 3.55 9.20 -15.21
N GLN A 539 3.63 10.47 -15.64
CA GLN A 539 4.02 10.79 -17.02
C GLN A 539 5.49 10.45 -17.30
N VAL A 540 6.39 10.55 -16.31
CA VAL A 540 7.77 10.05 -16.44
C VAL A 540 7.78 8.55 -16.65
N TYR A 541 7.01 7.78 -15.87
CA TYR A 541 6.90 6.33 -16.06
C TYR A 541 6.33 5.94 -17.43
N LYS A 542 5.40 6.74 -17.96
CA LYS A 542 4.83 6.55 -19.30
C LYS A 542 5.86 6.69 -20.43
N GLU A 543 6.95 7.44 -20.23
CA GLU A 543 8.08 7.47 -21.17
C GLU A 543 8.71 6.07 -21.31
N PHE A 544 8.95 5.37 -20.20
CA PHE A 544 9.44 3.99 -20.21
C PHE A 544 8.46 3.05 -20.90
N LEU A 545 7.18 3.11 -20.51
CA LEU A 545 6.17 2.22 -21.03
C LEU A 545 6.09 2.31 -22.57
N SER A 546 5.98 3.54 -23.07
CA SER A 546 5.85 3.78 -24.51
C SER A 546 7.10 3.47 -25.33
N ALA A 547 8.27 3.51 -24.72
CA ALA A 547 9.53 3.25 -25.40
C ALA A 547 9.93 1.77 -25.37
N ARG A 548 9.59 1.03 -24.30
CA ARG A 548 10.27 -0.24 -23.98
C ARG A 548 9.41 -1.34 -23.38
N ALA A 549 8.30 -1.04 -22.71
CA ALA A 549 7.53 -2.08 -22.02
C ALA A 549 6.83 -3.01 -23.02
N ALA A 550 6.99 -4.32 -22.86
CA ALA A 550 6.44 -5.31 -23.77
C ALA A 550 4.90 -5.30 -23.82
N TRP A 551 4.26 -4.87 -22.73
CA TRP A 551 2.79 -4.82 -22.59
C TRP A 551 2.17 -3.48 -23.02
N TRP A 552 2.94 -2.50 -23.52
CA TRP A 552 2.36 -1.21 -23.88
C TRP A 552 1.47 -1.27 -25.12
N ILE A 553 0.33 -0.56 -25.07
CA ILE A 553 -0.61 -0.40 -26.19
C ILE A 553 -0.56 1.07 -26.63
N PRO A 554 0.06 1.42 -27.78
CA PRO A 554 0.15 2.82 -28.21
C PRO A 554 -1.16 3.36 -28.82
N GLU A 555 -2.04 2.48 -29.27
CA GLU A 555 -3.25 2.81 -30.02
C GLU A 555 -4.34 3.48 -29.16
N ILE A 556 -4.93 4.57 -29.67
CA ILE A 556 -6.06 5.29 -29.05
C ILE A 556 -7.11 5.70 -30.11
N PRO A 557 -8.38 5.27 -30.01
CA PRO A 557 -8.90 4.30 -29.05
C PRO A 557 -8.37 2.89 -29.37
N ARG A 558 -8.34 2.00 -28.37
CA ARG A 558 -7.97 0.60 -28.55
C ARG A 558 -8.99 -0.12 -29.46
N HIS A 559 -8.56 -0.70 -30.58
CA HIS A 559 -9.47 -1.26 -31.59
C HIS A 559 -9.80 -2.75 -31.42
N ASP A 560 -8.96 -3.51 -30.70
CA ASP A 560 -9.19 -4.93 -30.39
C ASP A 560 -10.20 -5.17 -29.26
N THR A 561 -10.57 -4.13 -28.52
CA THR A 561 -11.61 -4.21 -27.47
C THR A 561 -13.02 -4.08 -28.06
N PRO A 562 -14.00 -4.93 -27.65
CA PRO A 562 -15.37 -4.86 -28.16
C PRO A 562 -16.02 -3.49 -27.95
N LYS A 563 -16.67 -2.96 -29.00
CA LYS A 563 -17.32 -1.63 -28.93
C LYS A 563 -18.41 -1.57 -27.86
N TRP A 564 -19.21 -2.63 -27.73
CA TRP A 564 -20.27 -2.70 -26.72
C TRP A 564 -19.66 -2.51 -25.31
N PHE A 565 -18.49 -3.10 -25.07
CA PHE A 565 -17.79 -3.07 -23.80
C PHE A 565 -17.17 -1.70 -23.51
N MET A 566 -16.50 -1.07 -24.49
CA MET A 566 -15.97 0.29 -24.33
C MET A 566 -17.07 1.34 -24.07
N ASN A 567 -18.26 1.10 -24.61
CA ASN A 567 -19.39 2.01 -24.51
C ASN A 567 -20.31 1.70 -23.33
N ASN A 568 -20.07 0.61 -22.60
CA ASN A 568 -20.83 0.29 -21.40
C ASN A 568 -20.65 1.38 -20.35
N ALA A 569 -21.73 1.68 -19.64
CA ALA A 569 -21.76 2.76 -18.66
C ALA A 569 -22.01 2.29 -17.24
N LEU A 570 -22.78 1.21 -17.04
CA LEU A 570 -23.17 0.74 -15.72
C LEU A 570 -22.99 -0.78 -15.62
N TRP A 571 -22.33 -1.21 -14.55
CA TRP A 571 -22.23 -2.60 -14.12
C TRP A 571 -23.13 -2.84 -12.91
N ILE A 572 -23.97 -3.86 -13.01
CA ILE A 572 -24.81 -4.34 -11.92
C ILE A 572 -24.38 -5.75 -11.53
N GLY A 573 -24.11 -5.93 -10.26
CA GLY A 573 -23.79 -7.21 -9.65
C GLY A 573 -25.06 -7.87 -9.17
N SER A 574 -25.27 -9.11 -9.61
CA SER A 574 -26.39 -10.01 -9.32
C SER A 574 -27.65 -9.81 -10.16
N PHE A 575 -28.00 -10.84 -10.91
CA PHE A 575 -28.96 -11.85 -10.45
C PHE A 575 -28.34 -13.22 -10.76
N ASP A 576 -28.13 -14.09 -9.77
CA ASP A 576 -27.74 -15.45 -10.12
C ASP A 576 -28.94 -16.13 -10.81
N PRO A 577 -28.77 -16.69 -12.02
CA PRO A 577 -29.83 -17.44 -12.68
C PRO A 577 -30.29 -18.59 -11.78
N ASP A 578 -31.60 -18.83 -11.81
CA ASP A 578 -32.21 -19.98 -11.16
C ASP A 578 -32.46 -21.10 -12.19
N GLU A 579 -33.25 -22.10 -11.81
CA GLU A 579 -33.64 -23.19 -12.71
C GLU A 579 -34.37 -22.70 -13.98
N ASN A 580 -34.94 -21.49 -13.98
CA ASN A 580 -35.64 -20.90 -15.13
C ASN A 580 -34.73 -20.04 -16.02
N GLY A 581 -33.44 -19.88 -15.68
CA GLY A 581 -32.48 -19.11 -16.47
C GLY A 581 -32.19 -17.70 -15.93
N LEU A 582 -31.76 -16.80 -16.81
CA LEU A 582 -31.51 -15.39 -16.45
C LEU A 582 -32.85 -14.68 -16.15
N PRO A 583 -32.89 -13.71 -15.21
CA PRO A 583 -34.12 -13.03 -14.84
C PRO A 583 -34.43 -11.86 -15.78
N ILE A 584 -34.97 -12.23 -16.94
CA ILE A 584 -35.31 -11.33 -18.05
C ILE A 584 -36.19 -10.15 -17.62
N GLU A 585 -37.16 -10.38 -16.75
CA GLU A 585 -38.04 -9.32 -16.22
C GLU A 585 -37.27 -8.27 -15.41
N GLY A 586 -36.28 -8.70 -14.63
CA GLY A 586 -35.40 -7.81 -13.88
C GLY A 586 -34.54 -6.96 -14.82
N PHE A 587 -33.97 -7.56 -15.87
CA PHE A 587 -33.21 -6.84 -16.88
C PHE A 587 -34.07 -5.82 -17.63
N ARG A 588 -35.26 -6.22 -18.09
CA ARG A 588 -36.20 -5.33 -18.78
C ARG A 588 -36.54 -4.11 -17.93
N TYR A 589 -36.86 -4.32 -16.67
CA TYR A 589 -37.15 -3.23 -15.73
C TYR A 589 -35.96 -2.28 -15.56
N LEU A 590 -34.75 -2.82 -15.37
CA LEU A 590 -33.54 -2.00 -15.22
C LEU A 590 -33.30 -1.16 -16.47
N ASN A 591 -33.48 -1.75 -17.67
CA ASN A 591 -33.36 -1.04 -18.93
C ASN A 591 -34.36 0.12 -19.05
N GLU A 592 -35.63 -0.12 -18.68
CA GLU A 592 -36.67 0.90 -18.69
C GLU A 592 -36.34 2.05 -17.72
N TYR A 593 -35.91 1.73 -16.50
CA TYR A 593 -35.59 2.76 -15.51
C TYR A 593 -34.35 3.57 -15.88
N PHE A 594 -33.25 2.90 -16.23
CA PHE A 594 -32.00 3.55 -16.57
C PHE A 594 -32.04 4.19 -17.96
N THR A 595 -32.99 3.79 -18.81
CA THR A 595 -33.16 4.21 -20.22
C THR A 595 -32.05 3.73 -21.16
N PHE A 596 -31.26 2.75 -20.71
CA PHE A 596 -30.21 2.06 -21.44
C PHE A 596 -29.98 0.69 -20.80
N SER A 597 -29.24 -0.20 -21.48
CA SER A 597 -28.99 -1.57 -21.02
C SER A 597 -27.68 -1.68 -20.22
N PRO A 598 -27.72 -1.99 -18.91
CA PRO A 598 -26.52 -2.23 -18.12
C PRO A 598 -25.83 -3.56 -18.47
N ALA A 599 -24.54 -3.67 -18.18
CA ALA A 599 -23.84 -4.96 -18.13
C ALA A 599 -23.99 -5.62 -16.76
N HIS A 600 -24.02 -6.95 -16.72
CA HIS A 600 -24.32 -7.72 -15.52
C HIS A 600 -23.19 -8.68 -15.17
N THR A 601 -22.76 -8.67 -13.90
CA THR A 601 -21.85 -9.70 -13.35
C THR A 601 -22.63 -10.74 -12.56
N VAL A 602 -22.37 -12.03 -12.84
CA VAL A 602 -23.18 -13.15 -12.34
C VAL A 602 -22.32 -14.34 -11.87
N GLY A 603 -22.78 -15.05 -10.85
CA GLY A 603 -22.11 -16.18 -10.23
C GLY A 603 -22.79 -17.51 -10.54
N PHE A 604 -22.95 -17.89 -11.81
CA PHE A 604 -23.56 -19.18 -12.15
C PHE A 604 -22.58 -20.24 -12.65
N LEU A 605 -21.32 -19.88 -12.93
CA LEU A 605 -20.30 -20.90 -13.16
C LEU A 605 -19.97 -21.57 -11.82
N GLY A 606 -19.92 -22.89 -11.82
CA GLY A 606 -19.55 -23.69 -10.65
C GLY A 606 -18.68 -24.87 -11.05
N ALA A 607 -17.94 -25.40 -10.07
CA ALA A 607 -17.17 -26.63 -10.25
C ALA A 607 -18.12 -27.78 -10.62
N CYS A 608 -17.83 -28.52 -11.69
CA CYS A 608 -18.78 -29.52 -12.19
C CYS A 608 -19.08 -30.67 -11.22
N ASN A 609 -18.15 -30.99 -10.31
CA ASN A 609 -18.34 -32.06 -9.33
C ASN A 609 -17.87 -31.68 -7.91
N GLY A 610 -17.79 -30.40 -7.54
CA GLY A 610 -17.22 -29.97 -6.25
C GLY A 610 -17.95 -28.80 -5.56
N PRO A 611 -17.49 -28.33 -4.37
CA PRO A 611 -18.12 -27.26 -3.64
C PRO A 611 -18.03 -25.96 -4.44
N TRP A 612 -18.99 -25.09 -4.17
CA TRP A 612 -19.25 -23.92 -4.96
C TRP A 612 -18.05 -22.96 -5.01
N ARG A 613 -17.79 -22.39 -6.21
CA ARG A 613 -16.81 -21.32 -6.54
C ARG A 613 -15.35 -21.67 -6.85
N PHE A 614 -14.79 -22.86 -6.62
CA PHE A 614 -13.32 -23.00 -6.64
C PHE A 614 -12.67 -24.26 -7.24
N GLY A 615 -13.37 -25.00 -8.10
CA GLY A 615 -12.77 -26.12 -8.85
C GLY A 615 -12.30 -25.67 -10.23
N PRO A 616 -11.17 -26.17 -10.78
CA PRO A 616 -10.64 -25.63 -12.04
C PRO A 616 -11.57 -25.84 -13.24
N ASP A 617 -12.44 -26.87 -13.16
CA ASP A 617 -13.44 -27.25 -14.16
C ASP A 617 -14.77 -26.56 -13.89
N TYR A 618 -14.86 -25.32 -14.35
CA TYR A 618 -16.13 -24.60 -14.31
C TYR A 618 -17.05 -25.06 -15.45
N CYS A 619 -18.31 -25.27 -15.13
CA CYS A 619 -19.40 -25.40 -16.09
C CYS A 619 -20.58 -24.51 -15.68
N VAL A 620 -21.43 -24.22 -16.65
CA VAL A 620 -22.78 -23.71 -16.40
C VAL A 620 -23.51 -24.75 -15.55
N ARG A 621 -24.12 -24.34 -14.44
CA ARG A 621 -24.89 -25.27 -13.60
C ARG A 621 -25.98 -25.96 -14.43
N GLY A 622 -26.11 -27.29 -14.26
CA GLY A 622 -27.13 -28.07 -14.94
C GLY A 622 -28.55 -27.62 -14.58
N GLY A 623 -29.46 -27.65 -15.55
CA GLY A 623 -30.86 -27.25 -15.37
C GLY A 623 -31.16 -25.79 -15.66
N ILE A 624 -30.15 -24.93 -15.87
CA ILE A 624 -30.36 -23.53 -16.26
C ILE A 624 -30.67 -23.46 -17.76
N HIS A 625 -31.80 -22.86 -18.13
CA HIS A 625 -32.18 -22.54 -19.51
C HIS A 625 -31.36 -21.35 -20.07
N LEU A 626 -30.03 -21.46 -20.05
CA LEU A 626 -29.13 -20.35 -20.37
C LEU A 626 -29.22 -19.90 -21.84
N PRO A 627 -29.22 -20.76 -22.88
CA PRO A 627 -29.24 -20.29 -24.26
C PRO A 627 -30.46 -19.41 -24.60
N GLU A 628 -31.66 -19.85 -24.20
CA GLU A 628 -32.92 -19.13 -24.49
C GLU A 628 -33.01 -17.81 -23.72
N THR A 629 -32.59 -17.79 -22.46
CA THR A 629 -32.62 -16.56 -21.66
C THR A 629 -31.49 -15.60 -22.03
N LEU A 630 -30.34 -16.11 -22.48
CA LEU A 630 -29.23 -15.29 -23.00
C LEU A 630 -29.62 -14.61 -24.32
N GLU A 631 -30.29 -15.33 -25.23
CA GLU A 631 -30.86 -14.73 -26.46
C GLU A 631 -31.84 -13.59 -26.13
N GLN A 632 -32.71 -13.78 -25.14
CA GLN A 632 -33.62 -12.72 -24.68
C GLN A 632 -32.86 -11.53 -24.07
N ALA A 633 -31.82 -11.78 -23.27
CA ALA A 633 -30.99 -10.73 -22.70
C ALA A 633 -30.28 -9.91 -23.81
N HIS A 634 -29.72 -10.58 -24.81
CA HIS A 634 -29.08 -9.97 -25.98
C HIS A 634 -30.06 -9.18 -26.85
N ALA A 635 -31.28 -9.68 -27.03
CA ALA A 635 -32.34 -8.95 -27.76
C ALA A 635 -32.71 -7.63 -27.07
N MET A 636 -32.49 -7.52 -25.75
CA MET A 636 -32.64 -6.28 -24.98
C MET A 636 -31.34 -5.47 -24.86
N GLY A 637 -30.24 -5.91 -25.48
CA GLY A 637 -28.92 -5.28 -25.42
C GLY A 637 -28.19 -5.42 -24.08
N ASN A 638 -28.59 -6.38 -23.23
CA ASN A 638 -27.87 -6.67 -21.99
C ASN A 638 -26.68 -7.59 -22.26
N HIS A 639 -25.60 -7.43 -21.49
CA HIS A 639 -24.41 -8.26 -21.57
C HIS A 639 -24.13 -8.95 -20.23
N VAL A 640 -23.68 -10.21 -20.27
CA VAL A 640 -23.58 -11.07 -19.08
C VAL A 640 -22.16 -11.61 -18.90
N PHE A 641 -21.57 -11.33 -17.72
CA PHE A 641 -20.20 -11.66 -17.34
C PHE A 641 -20.20 -12.66 -16.18
N PRO A 642 -19.75 -13.90 -16.38
CA PRO A 642 -19.57 -14.83 -15.30
C PRO A 642 -18.29 -14.53 -14.50
N TYR A 643 -18.34 -14.85 -13.21
CA TYR A 643 -17.15 -15.02 -12.38
C TYR A 643 -16.40 -16.31 -12.75
N TYR A 644 -15.08 -16.22 -12.94
CA TYR A 644 -14.19 -17.35 -13.16
C TYR A 644 -12.85 -17.12 -12.44
N ASN A 645 -12.43 -18.05 -11.57
CA ASN A 645 -11.09 -17.99 -11.01
C ASN A 645 -10.11 -18.75 -11.91
N SER A 646 -9.11 -18.03 -12.43
CA SER A 646 -8.14 -18.53 -13.40
C SER A 646 -6.77 -18.87 -12.79
N ARG A 647 -6.70 -18.95 -11.46
CA ARG A 647 -5.44 -19.13 -10.71
C ARG A 647 -5.46 -20.33 -9.76
N LEU A 648 -6.64 -20.70 -9.25
CA LEU A 648 -6.79 -21.64 -8.15
C LEU A 648 -7.32 -23.01 -8.58
N TRP A 649 -6.90 -24.03 -7.84
CA TRP A 649 -7.39 -25.40 -7.94
C TRP A 649 -7.75 -25.94 -6.56
N TYR A 650 -9.01 -26.32 -6.33
CA TYR A 650 -9.44 -26.91 -5.06
C TYR A 650 -8.65 -28.18 -4.70
N CYS A 651 -7.98 -28.17 -3.55
CA CYS A 651 -7.08 -29.23 -3.11
C CYS A 651 -7.40 -29.71 -1.68
N GLY A 652 -8.66 -29.61 -1.26
CA GLY A 652 -9.12 -30.11 0.04
C GLY A 652 -9.41 -31.62 0.05
N ASP A 653 -10.00 -32.08 1.15
CA ASP A 653 -10.18 -33.51 1.45
C ASP A 653 -10.96 -34.29 0.39
N THR A 654 -11.87 -33.63 -0.35
CA THR A 654 -12.69 -34.27 -1.40
C THR A 654 -12.13 -34.07 -2.82
N ALA A 655 -11.04 -33.33 -2.99
CA ALA A 655 -10.57 -32.87 -4.30
C ALA A 655 -10.28 -33.99 -5.32
N ASP A 656 -9.78 -35.15 -4.89
CA ASP A 656 -9.52 -36.28 -5.80
C ASP A 656 -10.81 -36.86 -6.44
N GLN A 657 -11.91 -36.82 -5.70
CA GLN A 657 -13.21 -37.27 -6.20
C GLN A 657 -13.81 -36.24 -7.15
N GLU A 658 -13.68 -34.96 -6.81
CA GLU A 658 -14.37 -33.86 -7.45
C GLU A 658 -13.66 -33.32 -8.69
N ASN A 659 -12.34 -33.18 -8.63
CA ASN A 659 -11.55 -32.52 -9.68
C ASN A 659 -10.21 -33.20 -10.01
N LYS A 660 -9.99 -34.42 -9.49
CA LYS A 660 -8.80 -35.23 -9.78
C LYS A 660 -7.48 -34.52 -9.41
N TRP A 661 -7.47 -33.82 -8.27
CA TRP A 661 -6.30 -33.07 -7.80
C TRP A 661 -4.97 -33.85 -7.88
N THR A 662 -4.87 -35.02 -7.27
CA THR A 662 -3.62 -35.80 -7.21
C THR A 662 -3.13 -36.24 -8.59
N GLU A 663 -4.06 -36.61 -9.48
CA GLU A 663 -3.73 -37.12 -10.83
C GLU A 663 -3.47 -36.01 -11.85
N ARG A 664 -4.22 -34.90 -11.77
CA ARG A 664 -4.27 -33.87 -12.84
C ARG A 664 -3.71 -32.52 -12.40
N GLY A 665 -4.01 -32.08 -11.18
CA GLY A 665 -3.71 -30.74 -10.71
C GLY A 665 -2.34 -30.63 -10.05
N LYS A 666 -2.03 -31.53 -9.11
CA LYS A 666 -0.90 -31.41 -8.19
C LYS A 666 0.45 -31.18 -8.88
N ALA A 667 0.71 -31.91 -9.98
CA ALA A 667 1.95 -31.78 -10.73
C ALA A 667 2.13 -30.40 -11.41
N SER A 668 1.06 -29.62 -11.57
CA SER A 668 1.09 -28.30 -12.23
C SER A 668 1.00 -27.13 -11.24
N ALA A 669 0.99 -27.42 -9.94
CA ALA A 669 0.88 -26.42 -8.89
C ALA A 669 2.19 -25.68 -8.66
N VAL A 670 2.12 -24.48 -8.07
CA VAL A 670 3.31 -23.80 -7.58
C VAL A 670 3.86 -24.53 -6.38
N TYR A 671 5.17 -24.78 -6.38
CA TYR A 671 5.90 -25.33 -5.25
C TYR A 671 6.76 -24.27 -4.59
N TYR A 672 6.65 -24.16 -3.27
CA TYR A 672 7.63 -23.42 -2.47
C TYR A 672 8.95 -24.19 -2.38
N ARG A 673 9.98 -23.48 -1.93
CA ARG A 673 11.34 -24.02 -1.86
C ARG A 673 11.50 -25.20 -0.90
N ASP A 674 10.61 -25.33 0.09
CA ASP A 674 10.53 -26.47 1.00
C ASP A 674 9.83 -27.70 0.40
N GLY A 675 9.35 -27.60 -0.84
CA GLY A 675 8.62 -28.66 -1.55
C GLY A 675 7.13 -28.72 -1.21
N SER A 676 6.61 -27.79 -0.40
CA SER A 676 5.17 -27.65 -0.16
C SER A 676 4.48 -26.97 -1.34
N VAL A 677 3.21 -27.30 -1.56
CA VAL A 677 2.38 -26.64 -2.57
C VAL A 677 1.94 -25.28 -2.03
N ALA A 678 2.03 -24.24 -2.84
CA ALA A 678 1.48 -22.93 -2.48
C ALA A 678 -0.04 -23.00 -2.43
N THR A 679 -0.63 -22.79 -1.25
CA THR A 679 -2.08 -22.86 -1.05
C THR A 679 -2.66 -21.58 -0.47
N GLU A 680 -3.89 -21.26 -0.84
CA GLU A 680 -4.73 -20.22 -0.26
C GLU A 680 -5.99 -20.84 0.37
N ASN A 681 -6.54 -20.19 1.41
CA ASN A 681 -7.69 -20.72 2.14
C ASN A 681 -8.86 -19.73 2.16
N TYR A 682 -9.98 -20.14 1.56
CA TYR A 682 -11.22 -19.38 1.49
C TYR A 682 -12.37 -20.16 2.16
N GLY A 683 -12.10 -20.71 3.34
CA GLY A 683 -12.95 -21.71 4.02
C GLY A 683 -12.67 -23.14 3.56
N THR A 684 -11.99 -23.29 2.43
CA THR A 684 -11.43 -24.54 1.90
C THR A 684 -10.06 -24.25 1.27
N PRO A 685 -9.11 -25.23 1.26
CA PRO A 685 -7.77 -25.02 0.70
C PRO A 685 -7.74 -25.16 -0.82
N HIS A 686 -6.98 -24.29 -1.47
CA HIS A 686 -6.80 -24.24 -2.91
C HIS A 686 -5.33 -24.08 -3.25
N ALA A 687 -4.85 -24.87 -4.20
CA ALA A 687 -3.51 -24.71 -4.73
C ALA A 687 -3.47 -23.57 -5.74
N VAL A 688 -2.39 -22.80 -5.69
CA VAL A 688 -2.04 -21.81 -6.71
C VAL A 688 -1.36 -22.56 -7.86
N MET A 689 -1.85 -22.38 -9.08
CA MET A 689 -1.34 -23.09 -10.25
C MET A 689 -0.20 -22.32 -10.92
N CYS A 690 0.82 -23.03 -11.40
CA CYS A 690 1.96 -22.41 -12.08
C CYS A 690 1.59 -22.08 -13.54
N PRO A 691 1.59 -20.79 -13.95
CA PRO A 691 1.18 -20.37 -15.28
C PRO A 691 2.14 -20.77 -16.40
N ALA A 692 3.40 -21.10 -16.08
CA ALA A 692 4.36 -21.59 -17.05
C ALA A 692 4.17 -23.07 -17.43
N THR A 693 3.35 -23.83 -16.70
CA THR A 693 3.13 -25.24 -17.05
C THR A 693 2.21 -25.39 -18.25
N THR A 694 2.61 -26.21 -19.22
CA THR A 694 1.79 -26.48 -20.42
C THR A 694 0.43 -27.08 -20.05
N VAL A 695 0.36 -27.88 -18.99
CA VAL A 695 -0.88 -28.49 -18.49
C VAL A 695 -1.87 -27.40 -18.03
N TRP A 696 -1.41 -26.43 -17.23
CA TRP A 696 -2.28 -25.36 -16.77
C TRP A 696 -2.66 -24.40 -17.89
N GLN A 697 -1.72 -24.05 -18.77
CA GLN A 697 -2.01 -23.22 -19.95
C GLN A 697 -3.11 -23.87 -20.81
N ASN A 698 -2.98 -25.15 -21.13
CA ASN A 698 -3.99 -25.86 -21.92
C ASN A 698 -5.33 -25.95 -21.19
N HIS A 699 -5.32 -26.12 -19.87
CA HIS A 699 -6.53 -26.10 -19.05
C HIS A 699 -7.27 -24.76 -19.16
N LEU A 700 -6.56 -23.65 -18.96
CA LEU A 700 -7.12 -22.29 -19.09
C LEU A 700 -7.67 -22.05 -20.51
N LYS A 701 -6.89 -22.36 -21.54
CA LYS A 701 -7.29 -22.20 -22.95
C LYS A 701 -8.60 -22.94 -23.26
N ASN A 702 -8.71 -24.18 -22.78
CA ASN A 702 -9.90 -25.01 -22.96
C ASN A 702 -11.11 -24.48 -22.18
N GLN A 703 -10.93 -24.07 -20.92
CA GLN A 703 -12.02 -23.54 -20.11
C GLN A 703 -12.56 -22.21 -20.64
N ILE A 704 -11.67 -21.29 -21.01
CA ILE A 704 -12.05 -20.00 -21.60
C ILE A 704 -12.79 -20.22 -22.93
N LYS A 705 -12.32 -21.15 -23.78
CA LYS A 705 -13.01 -21.50 -25.02
C LYS A 705 -14.42 -22.05 -24.77
N LYS A 706 -14.61 -22.95 -23.79
CA LYS A 706 -15.95 -23.46 -23.41
C LYS A 706 -16.89 -22.34 -22.94
N ILE A 707 -16.37 -21.37 -22.19
CA ILE A 707 -17.16 -20.21 -21.75
C ILE A 707 -17.56 -19.36 -22.96
N ALA A 708 -16.65 -19.15 -23.91
CA ALA A 708 -16.94 -18.45 -25.17
C ALA A 708 -18.00 -19.17 -26.01
N GLU A 709 -17.90 -20.49 -26.15
CA GLU A 709 -18.86 -21.36 -26.85
C GLU A 709 -20.27 -21.32 -26.23
N SER A 710 -20.39 -20.94 -24.95
CA SER A 710 -21.67 -20.79 -24.27
C SER A 710 -22.44 -19.52 -24.66
N GLY A 711 -21.84 -18.63 -25.47
CA GLY A 711 -22.45 -17.41 -25.97
C GLY A 711 -22.38 -16.20 -25.03
N LEU A 712 -21.63 -16.30 -23.93
CA LEU A 712 -21.47 -15.21 -22.96
C LEU A 712 -20.64 -14.05 -23.52
N ASP A 713 -20.85 -12.85 -22.98
CA ASP A 713 -20.30 -11.61 -23.53
C ASP A 713 -18.87 -11.31 -23.05
N GLY A 714 -18.44 -11.96 -21.99
CA GLY A 714 -17.08 -11.84 -21.49
C GLY A 714 -16.81 -12.71 -20.29
N ILE A 715 -15.69 -12.47 -19.62
CA ILE A 715 -15.23 -13.24 -18.45
C ILE A 715 -14.59 -12.30 -17.45
N TYR A 716 -14.99 -12.40 -16.18
CA TYR A 716 -14.26 -11.83 -15.07
C TYR A 716 -13.29 -12.86 -14.49
N HIS A 717 -11.99 -12.65 -14.73
CA HIS A 717 -10.88 -13.44 -14.22
C HIS A 717 -10.49 -12.97 -12.81
N ASP A 718 -11.02 -13.67 -11.82
CA ASP A 718 -10.68 -13.43 -10.41
C ASP A 718 -9.18 -13.64 -10.18
N GLN A 719 -8.60 -12.82 -9.30
CA GLN A 719 -7.19 -12.80 -8.91
C GLN A 719 -6.13 -12.53 -9.99
N LEU A 720 -6.45 -12.55 -11.29
CA LEU A 720 -5.42 -12.57 -12.34
C LEU A 720 -4.44 -11.37 -12.28
N PRO A 721 -4.89 -10.10 -12.38
CA PRO A 721 -4.00 -8.94 -12.18
C PRO A 721 -3.98 -8.43 -10.73
N CYS A 722 -4.65 -9.12 -9.80
CA CYS A 722 -4.76 -8.74 -8.40
C CYS A 722 -3.73 -9.47 -7.53
N ALA A 723 -3.81 -10.80 -7.50
CA ALA A 723 -3.07 -11.60 -6.55
C ALA A 723 -1.56 -11.57 -6.83
N GLU A 724 -0.79 -11.73 -5.76
CA GLU A 724 0.66 -11.78 -5.82
C GLU A 724 1.14 -12.91 -6.73
N ALA A 725 2.09 -12.58 -7.61
CA ALA A 725 2.88 -13.57 -8.31
C ALA A 725 3.60 -14.49 -7.31
N ARG A 726 3.42 -15.80 -7.46
CA ARG A 726 4.10 -16.80 -6.63
C ARG A 726 5.28 -17.40 -7.38
N LEU A 727 6.49 -17.24 -6.86
CA LEU A 727 7.66 -17.94 -7.37
C LEU A 727 7.47 -19.46 -7.23
N CYS A 728 7.80 -20.19 -8.30
CA CYS A 728 7.73 -21.63 -8.32
C CYS A 728 9.14 -22.24 -8.28
N PHE A 729 9.34 -23.20 -7.38
CA PHE A 729 10.60 -23.93 -7.20
C PHE A 729 10.49 -25.39 -7.66
N ALA A 730 9.45 -25.75 -8.40
CA ALA A 730 9.34 -27.06 -9.02
C ALA A 730 10.49 -27.28 -10.02
N THR A 731 11.06 -28.47 -10.00
CA THR A 731 12.26 -28.83 -10.79
C THR A 731 11.91 -29.53 -12.10
N ASP A 732 10.65 -29.91 -12.27
CA ASP A 732 10.08 -30.63 -13.41
C ASP A 732 9.10 -29.78 -14.24
N HIS A 733 9.04 -28.47 -13.96
CA HIS A 733 8.25 -27.49 -14.72
C HIS A 733 9.05 -26.90 -15.89
N GLN A 734 8.39 -26.14 -16.77
CA GLN A 734 9.00 -25.55 -17.97
C GLN A 734 9.77 -24.23 -17.69
N HIS A 735 10.29 -24.08 -16.47
CA HIS A 735 11.08 -22.92 -16.03
C HIS A 735 12.15 -23.37 -15.01
N LEU A 736 13.11 -22.52 -14.70
CA LEU A 736 14.07 -22.80 -13.63
C LEU A 736 13.43 -22.62 -12.24
N PRO A 737 13.83 -23.38 -11.21
CA PRO A 737 13.43 -23.09 -9.84
C PRO A 737 13.74 -21.64 -9.42
N GLY A 738 12.73 -20.94 -8.94
CA GLY A 738 12.83 -19.55 -8.52
C GLY A 738 12.87 -18.52 -9.65
N ASP A 739 12.56 -18.92 -10.89
CA ASP A 739 12.56 -18.01 -12.04
C ASP A 739 11.50 -16.91 -11.89
N PRO A 740 11.89 -15.61 -11.94
CA PRO A 740 10.94 -14.50 -11.82
C PRO A 740 10.08 -14.29 -13.08
N HIS A 741 10.46 -14.85 -14.24
CA HIS A 741 9.75 -14.70 -15.53
C HIS A 741 8.61 -15.70 -15.72
N GLN A 742 8.61 -16.82 -14.98
CA GLN A 742 7.61 -17.90 -15.11
C GLN A 742 6.16 -17.43 -14.93
N TRP A 743 5.93 -16.36 -14.16
CA TRP A 743 4.58 -15.88 -13.90
C TRP A 743 3.95 -15.18 -15.10
N LEU A 744 4.69 -14.28 -15.74
CA LEU A 744 4.19 -13.41 -16.81
C LEU A 744 4.67 -13.86 -18.19
N SER A 745 5.90 -13.50 -18.57
CA SER A 745 6.40 -13.66 -19.94
C SER A 745 6.48 -15.11 -20.40
N GLU A 746 6.73 -16.04 -19.48
CA GLU A 746 6.75 -17.47 -19.77
C GLU A 746 5.45 -18.18 -19.34
N GLY A 747 4.48 -17.44 -18.81
CA GLY A 747 3.25 -17.97 -18.24
C GLY A 747 2.00 -17.29 -18.76
N HIS A 748 1.47 -16.33 -18.01
CA HIS A 748 0.18 -15.69 -18.32
C HIS A 748 0.16 -15.00 -19.69
N TRP A 749 1.25 -14.39 -20.17
CA TRP A 749 1.27 -13.74 -21.50
C TRP A 749 1.04 -14.76 -22.63
N LEU A 750 1.64 -15.95 -22.56
CA LEU A 750 1.44 -17.02 -23.55
C LEU A 750 0.00 -17.55 -23.61
N THR A 751 -0.74 -17.45 -22.50
CA THR A 751 -2.14 -17.87 -22.45
C THR A 751 -3.07 -16.74 -22.85
N TYR A 752 -2.90 -15.57 -22.26
CA TYR A 752 -3.85 -14.47 -22.39
C TYR A 752 -3.55 -13.56 -23.57
N GLU A 753 -2.32 -13.05 -23.71
CA GLU A 753 -1.96 -12.20 -24.86
C GLU A 753 -1.94 -13.02 -26.15
N ASP A 754 -1.17 -14.11 -26.18
CA ASP A 754 -0.92 -14.85 -27.43
C ASP A 754 -2.09 -15.71 -27.89
N TYR A 755 -2.91 -16.26 -26.99
CA TYR A 755 -4.05 -17.10 -27.35
C TYR A 755 -5.40 -16.40 -27.14
N VAL A 756 -5.73 -15.94 -25.92
CA VAL A 756 -7.08 -15.39 -25.64
C VAL A 756 -7.33 -14.10 -26.43
N MET A 757 -6.40 -13.14 -26.36
CA MET A 757 -6.56 -11.82 -26.96
C MET A 757 -6.24 -11.79 -28.47
N LYS A 758 -5.61 -12.83 -29.01
CA LYS A 758 -5.22 -12.92 -30.42
C LYS A 758 -5.96 -14.02 -31.20
N ASP A 759 -5.77 -15.29 -30.84
CA ASP A 759 -6.33 -16.41 -31.59
C ASP A 759 -7.82 -16.59 -31.30
N LEU A 760 -8.20 -16.72 -30.03
CA LEU A 760 -9.61 -16.89 -29.64
C LEU A 760 -10.45 -15.66 -29.99
N ARG A 761 -9.87 -14.46 -29.89
CA ARG A 761 -10.51 -13.20 -30.30
C ARG A 761 -10.96 -13.19 -31.76
N GLN A 762 -10.25 -13.88 -32.66
CA GLN A 762 -10.67 -13.99 -34.07
C GLN A 762 -11.95 -14.81 -34.22
N GLU A 763 -12.13 -15.85 -33.39
CA GLU A 763 -13.34 -16.68 -33.36
C GLU A 763 -14.50 -15.96 -32.62
N TYR A 764 -14.19 -15.24 -31.54
CA TYR A 764 -15.16 -14.58 -30.65
C TYR A 764 -14.83 -13.10 -30.44
N PRO A 765 -15.02 -12.24 -31.46
CA PRO A 765 -14.58 -10.84 -31.42
C PRO A 765 -15.26 -10.01 -30.32
N ASN A 766 -16.48 -10.38 -29.91
CA ASN A 766 -17.26 -9.66 -28.91
C ASN A 766 -17.00 -10.11 -27.46
N LEU A 767 -16.21 -11.16 -27.21
CA LEU A 767 -16.00 -11.73 -25.87
C LEU A 767 -15.00 -10.91 -25.05
N ALA A 768 -15.43 -9.98 -24.21
CA ALA A 768 -14.51 -9.13 -23.45
C ALA A 768 -13.82 -9.88 -22.29
N GLN A 769 -12.56 -9.54 -21.98
CA GLN A 769 -11.81 -10.13 -20.88
C GLN A 769 -11.56 -9.10 -19.77
N THR A 770 -11.94 -9.41 -18.52
CA THR A 770 -11.68 -8.54 -17.38
C THR A 770 -10.93 -9.26 -16.27
N GLY A 771 -10.19 -8.53 -15.44
CA GLY A 771 -9.49 -9.08 -14.29
C GLY A 771 -9.81 -8.34 -12.99
N GLU A 772 -9.59 -8.99 -11.86
CA GLU A 772 -9.69 -8.36 -10.53
C GLU A 772 -8.57 -7.34 -10.29
N GLU A 773 -8.92 -6.13 -9.81
CA GLU A 773 -8.01 -5.00 -9.63
C GLU A 773 -7.21 -4.65 -10.90
N ALA A 774 -6.05 -4.00 -10.76
CA ALA A 774 -5.17 -3.65 -11.86
C ALA A 774 -3.71 -3.83 -11.46
N SER A 775 -2.93 -4.43 -12.38
CA SER A 775 -1.48 -4.47 -12.36
C SER A 775 -1.01 -4.33 -13.80
N ASP A 776 -0.05 -3.44 -14.05
CA ASP A 776 0.24 -3.01 -15.41
C ASP A 776 0.68 -4.07 -16.41
N PRO A 777 1.38 -5.17 -16.05
CA PRO A 777 1.90 -6.10 -17.06
C PRO A 777 0.80 -6.91 -17.74
N TYR A 778 -0.44 -6.85 -17.24
CA TYR A 778 -1.60 -7.51 -17.80
C TYR A 778 -2.36 -6.68 -18.84
N LEU A 779 -1.85 -5.49 -19.23
CA LEU A 779 -2.54 -4.57 -20.13
C LEU A 779 -2.95 -5.21 -21.47
N LYS A 780 -2.11 -6.08 -22.03
CA LYS A 780 -2.40 -6.84 -23.25
C LYS A 780 -3.15 -8.15 -23.02
N CYS A 781 -3.30 -8.58 -21.78
CA CYS A 781 -4.02 -9.81 -21.42
C CYS A 781 -5.53 -9.58 -21.29
N LEU A 782 -5.97 -8.33 -21.12
CA LEU A 782 -7.33 -7.98 -20.72
C LEU A 782 -7.87 -6.77 -21.50
N ASP A 783 -9.19 -6.67 -21.64
CA ASP A 783 -9.91 -5.49 -22.12
C ASP A 783 -10.20 -4.49 -21.00
N GLY A 784 -10.34 -4.97 -19.76
CA GLY A 784 -10.63 -4.12 -18.61
C GLY A 784 -10.20 -4.65 -17.25
N TYR A 785 -10.11 -3.74 -16.29
CA TYR A 785 -9.79 -4.00 -14.89
C TYR A 785 -11.01 -3.70 -14.01
N MET A 786 -11.50 -4.69 -13.25
CA MET A 786 -12.53 -4.47 -12.24
C MET A 786 -11.86 -4.04 -10.95
N THR A 787 -11.76 -2.72 -10.75
CA THR A 787 -11.01 -2.06 -9.68
C THR A 787 -11.74 -2.14 -8.34
N TRP A 788 -11.79 -3.34 -7.78
CA TRP A 788 -12.59 -3.70 -6.61
C TRP A 788 -12.28 -2.86 -5.35
N ARG A 789 -11.00 -2.61 -5.01
CA ARG A 789 -10.57 -1.92 -3.76
C ARG A 789 -10.01 -0.51 -3.95
N PHE A 790 -10.18 0.11 -5.13
CA PHE A 790 -9.68 1.48 -5.36
C PHE A 790 -10.40 2.48 -4.43
N GLY A 791 -9.70 2.99 -3.41
CA GLY A 791 -10.32 3.90 -2.43
C GLY A 791 -9.64 3.92 -1.06
N PHE A 792 -8.32 3.74 -1.01
CA PHE A 792 -7.54 3.85 0.23
C PHE A 792 -7.42 5.32 0.65
N GLU A 793 -7.13 5.57 1.93
CA GLU A 793 -6.73 6.90 2.37
C GLU A 793 -5.54 7.41 1.52
N GLY A 794 -5.63 8.66 1.06
CA GLY A 794 -4.60 9.28 0.22
C GLY A 794 -4.54 8.76 -1.22
N HIS A 795 -5.51 7.97 -1.67
CA HIS A 795 -5.50 7.48 -3.05
C HIS A 795 -5.62 8.61 -4.08
N VAL A 796 -4.95 8.41 -5.21
CA VAL A 796 -4.96 9.29 -6.38
C VAL A 796 -5.13 8.44 -7.65
N PRO A 797 -5.63 9.00 -8.76
CA PRO A 797 -5.84 8.25 -10.00
C PRO A 797 -4.54 8.14 -10.82
N LEU A 798 -3.44 7.74 -10.17
CA LEU A 798 -2.13 7.60 -10.83
C LEU A 798 -2.21 6.56 -11.97
N PHE A 799 -2.76 5.38 -11.70
CA PHE A 799 -2.89 4.31 -12.68
C PHE A 799 -3.77 4.74 -13.87
N GLN A 800 -4.91 5.38 -13.61
CA GLN A 800 -5.79 5.92 -14.65
C GLN A 800 -5.07 7.00 -15.49
N SER A 801 -4.26 7.86 -14.86
CA SER A 801 -3.50 8.90 -15.57
C SER A 801 -2.43 8.39 -16.55
N VAL A 802 -2.01 7.14 -16.37
CA VAL A 802 -1.04 6.47 -17.24
C VAL A 802 -1.76 5.65 -18.32
N TYR A 803 -2.78 4.89 -17.91
CA TYR A 803 -3.36 3.82 -18.72
C TYR A 803 -4.70 4.17 -19.39
N ALA A 804 -5.45 5.17 -18.95
CA ALA A 804 -6.63 5.60 -19.71
C ALA A 804 -6.20 6.30 -21.01
N PRO A 805 -6.81 6.00 -22.18
CA PRO A 805 -7.97 5.13 -22.42
C PRO A 805 -7.61 3.75 -23.03
N ARG A 806 -6.41 3.23 -22.78
CA ARG A 806 -5.89 1.98 -23.37
C ARG A 806 -6.53 0.72 -22.80
N VAL A 807 -7.23 0.85 -21.69
CA VAL A 807 -7.95 -0.22 -20.98
C VAL A 807 -9.17 0.37 -20.32
N GLN A 808 -10.24 -0.41 -20.20
CA GLN A 808 -11.43 0.01 -19.48
C GLN A 808 -11.28 -0.27 -17.99
N PHE A 809 -11.73 0.66 -17.15
CA PHE A 809 -11.88 0.41 -15.71
C PHE A 809 -13.35 0.09 -15.46
N VAL A 810 -13.67 -1.16 -15.15
CA VAL A 810 -15.02 -1.73 -15.27
C VAL A 810 -15.72 -1.91 -13.94
N GLY A 811 -16.25 -0.81 -13.42
CA GLY A 811 -16.91 -0.83 -12.12
C GLY A 811 -15.94 -1.09 -10.96
N ARG A 812 -16.19 -0.41 -9.85
CA ARG A 812 -15.47 -0.56 -8.60
C ARG A 812 -16.42 -1.05 -7.52
N PHE A 813 -16.00 -2.03 -6.73
CA PHE A 813 -16.87 -2.53 -5.67
C PHE A 813 -16.90 -1.51 -4.52
N CYS A 814 -17.96 -0.72 -4.47
CA CYS A 814 -18.08 0.36 -3.47
C CYS A 814 -18.68 -0.10 -2.15
N TYR A 815 -19.09 -1.37 -2.02
CA TYR A 815 -19.76 -1.90 -0.83
C TYR A 815 -18.77 -2.48 0.17
N VAL A 816 -19.23 -2.54 1.41
CA VAL A 816 -18.39 -2.90 2.53
C VAL A 816 -18.06 -4.39 2.52
N THR A 817 -16.80 -4.73 2.78
CA THR A 817 -16.45 -6.12 3.13
C THR A 817 -17.20 -6.49 4.42
N TYR A 818 -18.12 -7.45 4.32
CA TYR A 818 -18.86 -7.98 5.45
C TYR A 818 -17.91 -8.38 6.59
N PRO A 819 -18.17 -8.03 7.86
CA PRO A 819 -19.42 -7.51 8.43
C PRO A 819 -19.45 -5.98 8.67
N ARG A 820 -18.56 -5.20 8.07
CA ARG A 820 -18.43 -3.77 8.44
C ARG A 820 -19.46 -2.90 7.71
N GLN A 821 -19.78 -1.73 8.26
CA GLN A 821 -20.75 -0.78 7.71
C GLN A 821 -20.05 0.58 7.42
N SER A 822 -20.54 1.35 6.44
CA SER A 822 -19.98 2.64 6.01
C SER A 822 -21.11 3.60 5.72
N GLY A 823 -21.01 4.85 6.17
CA GLY A 823 -22.11 5.81 6.09
C GLY A 823 -22.66 5.99 4.67
N TYR A 824 -23.99 6.04 4.53
CA TYR A 824 -24.69 6.20 3.24
C TYR A 824 -24.16 7.33 2.32
N ASN A 825 -23.59 8.40 2.88
CA ASN A 825 -23.10 9.51 2.06
C ASN A 825 -21.82 9.18 1.27
N VAL A 826 -21.04 8.17 1.68
CA VAL A 826 -19.79 7.82 0.98
C VAL A 826 -20.03 7.29 -0.43
N PHE A 827 -21.22 6.72 -0.71
CA PHE A 827 -21.54 6.17 -2.04
C PHE A 827 -21.58 7.24 -3.12
N PHE A 828 -22.06 8.45 -2.80
CA PHE A 828 -22.10 9.54 -3.78
C PHE A 828 -20.69 9.91 -4.25
N ALA A 829 -19.74 9.99 -3.32
CA ALA A 829 -18.34 10.26 -3.61
C ALA A 829 -17.68 9.10 -4.36
N LYS A 830 -17.77 7.87 -3.86
CA LYS A 830 -17.13 6.70 -4.49
C LYS A 830 -17.56 6.50 -5.94
N TYR A 831 -18.86 6.61 -6.24
CA TYR A 831 -19.35 6.48 -7.61
C TYR A 831 -19.13 7.76 -8.44
N GLY A 832 -19.12 8.93 -7.80
CA GLY A 832 -18.72 10.18 -8.44
C GLY A 832 -17.27 10.15 -8.92
N GLU A 833 -16.37 9.55 -8.14
CA GLU A 833 -14.97 9.34 -8.53
C GLU A 833 -14.84 8.43 -9.74
N GLN A 834 -15.68 7.40 -9.87
CA GLN A 834 -15.65 6.53 -11.05
C GLN A 834 -15.87 7.35 -12.32
N LEU A 835 -16.88 8.21 -12.33
CA LEU A 835 -17.10 9.13 -13.46
C LEU A 835 -15.93 10.10 -13.62
N ALA A 836 -15.46 10.71 -12.52
CA ALA A 836 -14.37 11.68 -12.56
C ALA A 836 -13.07 11.06 -13.14
N PHE A 837 -12.77 9.82 -12.78
CA PHE A 837 -11.56 9.09 -13.19
C PHE A 837 -11.76 8.28 -14.48
N GLY A 838 -12.87 8.49 -15.19
CA GLY A 838 -13.12 7.91 -16.52
C GLY A 838 -13.46 6.43 -16.50
N GLU A 839 -13.79 5.89 -15.33
CA GLU A 839 -14.21 4.51 -15.12
C GLU A 839 -15.64 4.31 -15.65
N GLN A 840 -16.00 3.07 -15.96
CA GLN A 840 -17.39 2.68 -16.12
C GLN A 840 -18.01 2.56 -14.73
N ILE A 841 -19.26 2.99 -14.58
CA ILE A 841 -19.95 3.05 -13.29
C ILE A 841 -20.30 1.63 -12.83
N GLY A 842 -20.19 1.34 -11.54
CA GLY A 842 -20.49 0.03 -10.97
C GLY A 842 -19.45 -0.34 -9.92
N ASN A 843 -19.29 -1.57 -9.46
CA ASN A 843 -20.20 -2.70 -9.62
C ASN A 843 -21.32 -2.54 -8.56
N ALA A 844 -22.51 -2.10 -8.98
CA ALA A 844 -23.63 -1.81 -8.10
C ALA A 844 -24.39 -3.09 -7.72
N ASN A 845 -24.60 -3.34 -6.43
CA ASN A 845 -25.32 -4.54 -5.99
C ASN A 845 -26.82 -4.41 -6.24
N ILE A 846 -27.45 -5.43 -6.85
CA ILE A 846 -28.89 -5.44 -7.15
C ILE A 846 -29.77 -5.09 -5.95
N ASN A 847 -29.40 -5.56 -4.76
CA ASN A 847 -30.18 -5.32 -3.55
C ASN A 847 -30.22 -3.85 -3.16
N THR A 848 -29.29 -3.03 -3.66
CA THR A 848 -29.26 -1.59 -3.40
C THR A 848 -29.92 -0.75 -4.50
N VAL A 849 -30.05 -1.30 -5.72
CA VAL A 849 -30.71 -0.60 -6.85
C VAL A 849 -32.18 -1.03 -7.03
N ARG A 850 -32.61 -2.14 -6.42
CA ARG A 850 -33.97 -2.67 -6.58
C ARG A 850 -35.07 -1.84 -5.92
N PHE A 851 -34.74 -0.95 -4.99
CA PHE A 851 -35.69 -0.08 -4.30
C PHE A 851 -35.42 1.39 -4.65
N PRO A 852 -36.45 2.26 -4.61
CA PRO A 852 -36.29 3.68 -4.88
C PRO A 852 -35.45 4.35 -3.80
N SER A 853 -34.37 5.02 -4.20
CA SER A 853 -33.48 5.76 -3.28
C SER A 853 -32.74 6.89 -4.01
N PRO A 854 -32.30 7.94 -3.30
CA PRO A 854 -31.44 8.98 -3.87
C PRO A 854 -30.18 8.42 -4.51
N PHE A 855 -29.62 7.34 -3.94
CA PHE A 855 -28.45 6.68 -4.50
C PHE A 855 -28.76 6.01 -5.86
N ARG A 856 -29.93 5.38 -6.02
CA ARG A 856 -30.34 4.83 -7.31
C ARG A 856 -30.49 5.90 -8.39
N ALA A 857 -31.11 7.04 -8.04
CA ALA A 857 -31.23 8.17 -8.95
C ALA A 857 -29.85 8.78 -9.27
N TRP A 858 -28.95 8.84 -8.29
CA TRP A 858 -27.55 9.24 -8.48
C TRP A 858 -26.83 8.34 -9.48
N LEU A 859 -26.94 7.01 -9.33
CA LEU A 859 -26.38 6.04 -10.28
C LEU A 859 -26.93 6.26 -11.69
N LYS A 860 -28.23 6.50 -11.86
CA LYS A 860 -28.84 6.82 -13.16
C LYS A 860 -28.21 8.09 -13.75
N LYS A 861 -28.09 9.14 -12.95
CA LYS A 861 -27.54 10.44 -13.35
C LYS A 861 -26.09 10.34 -13.85
N ILE A 862 -25.20 9.75 -13.06
CA ILE A 862 -23.78 9.60 -13.45
C ILE A 862 -23.60 8.61 -14.61
N SER A 863 -24.45 7.60 -14.74
CA SER A 863 -24.38 6.65 -15.86
C SER A 863 -24.82 7.30 -17.17
N LEU A 864 -25.87 8.13 -17.17
CA LEU A 864 -26.27 8.93 -18.33
C LEU A 864 -25.15 9.88 -18.78
N ALA A 865 -24.46 10.51 -17.83
CA ALA A 865 -23.26 11.29 -18.11
C ALA A 865 -22.15 10.42 -18.73
N ARG A 866 -21.87 9.25 -18.17
CA ARG A 866 -20.85 8.32 -18.70
C ARG A 866 -21.17 7.83 -20.12
N ILE A 867 -22.45 7.61 -20.47
CA ILE A 867 -22.88 7.23 -21.83
C ILE A 867 -22.56 8.34 -22.80
N ALA A 868 -23.00 9.56 -22.51
CA ALA A 868 -22.80 10.71 -23.39
C ALA A 868 -21.32 11.05 -23.60
N LEU A 869 -20.47 10.72 -22.61
CA LEU A 869 -19.03 10.92 -22.66
C LEU A 869 -18.25 9.72 -23.18
N ALA A 870 -18.86 8.57 -23.44
CA ALA A 870 -18.14 7.33 -23.73
C ALA A 870 -17.21 7.45 -24.93
N ASP A 871 -17.73 7.91 -26.07
CA ASP A 871 -16.93 8.06 -27.29
C ASP A 871 -15.75 9.05 -27.09
N PHE A 872 -15.95 10.09 -26.28
CA PHE A 872 -14.89 11.04 -25.92
C PHE A 872 -13.84 10.39 -25.00
N LEU A 873 -14.27 9.78 -23.89
CA LEU A 873 -13.38 9.18 -22.89
C LEU A 873 -12.57 8.01 -23.47
N ASN A 874 -13.14 7.24 -24.41
CA ASN A 874 -12.43 6.17 -25.11
C ASN A 874 -11.25 6.66 -25.96
N SER A 875 -11.17 7.97 -26.23
CA SER A 875 -10.08 8.60 -26.98
C SER A 875 -9.42 9.77 -26.23
N ALA A 876 -9.64 9.87 -24.92
CA ALA A 876 -9.11 10.94 -24.10
C ALA A 876 -8.15 10.42 -23.03
N GLU A 877 -7.04 11.13 -22.87
CA GLU A 877 -6.09 10.87 -21.80
C GLU A 877 -6.36 11.83 -20.64
N MET A 878 -6.39 11.28 -19.43
CA MET A 878 -6.51 12.08 -18.22
C MET A 878 -5.32 13.04 -18.09
N GLN A 879 -5.58 14.26 -17.64
CA GLN A 879 -4.60 15.32 -17.47
C GLN A 879 -4.42 15.67 -15.99
N LYS A 880 -3.40 16.49 -15.67
CA LYS A 880 -3.20 17.00 -14.31
C LYS A 880 -4.46 17.69 -13.81
N MET A 881 -4.82 17.40 -12.57
CA MET A 881 -5.95 18.00 -11.89
C MET A 881 -5.81 19.53 -11.78
N LEU A 882 -6.96 20.21 -11.69
CA LEU A 882 -7.00 21.66 -11.49
C LEU A 882 -6.54 22.04 -10.08
N LYS A 883 -5.93 23.22 -9.97
CA LYS A 883 -5.72 23.94 -8.72
C LYS A 883 -6.83 24.99 -8.54
N PHE A 884 -7.11 25.33 -7.28
CA PHE A 884 -8.14 26.28 -6.91
C PHE A 884 -7.55 27.46 -6.14
N GLN A 885 -8.23 28.61 -6.19
CA GLN A 885 -7.84 29.81 -5.43
C GLN A 885 -7.95 29.57 -3.93
N GLU A 886 -8.93 28.76 -3.53
CA GLU A 886 -9.22 28.36 -2.15
C GLU A 886 -9.31 26.82 -2.12
N PRO A 887 -8.87 26.14 -1.04
CA PRO A 887 -9.05 24.70 -0.89
C PRO A 887 -10.54 24.32 -0.99
N ILE A 888 -10.85 23.21 -1.67
CA ILE A 888 -12.22 22.69 -1.71
C ILE A 888 -12.58 22.17 -0.30
N PRO A 889 -13.79 22.44 0.21
CA PRO A 889 -14.25 21.85 1.46
C PRO A 889 -14.21 20.31 1.38
N THR A 890 -13.73 19.66 2.43
CA THR A 890 -13.57 18.20 2.48
C THR A 890 -14.61 17.52 3.38
N LEU A 891 -14.76 16.21 3.21
CA LEU A 891 -15.44 15.30 4.14
C LEU A 891 -14.50 14.18 4.54
N THR A 892 -14.75 13.59 5.71
CA THR A 892 -14.01 12.44 6.22
C THR A 892 -14.99 11.42 6.76
N ASP A 893 -14.93 10.20 6.26
CA ASP A 893 -15.77 9.08 6.71
C ASP A 893 -15.08 7.75 6.38
N ASP A 894 -15.58 6.66 6.95
CA ASP A 894 -15.10 5.32 6.69
C ASP A 894 -15.59 4.82 5.34
N TRP A 895 -14.68 4.54 4.42
CA TRP A 895 -15.05 4.05 3.10
C TRP A 895 -15.31 2.55 3.07
N GLY A 896 -14.96 1.76 4.09
CA GLY A 896 -15.32 0.34 4.14
C GLY A 896 -14.85 -0.52 2.95
N VAL A 897 -13.93 -0.04 2.10
CA VAL A 897 -13.40 -0.82 0.96
C VAL A 897 -12.51 -1.99 1.40
N VAL A 898 -12.17 -2.04 2.69
CA VAL A 898 -11.36 -3.08 3.34
C VAL A 898 -12.00 -3.48 4.67
N SER A 899 -11.57 -4.61 5.23
CA SER A 899 -12.14 -5.18 6.45
C SER A 899 -11.81 -4.40 7.72
N TRP A 900 -10.81 -3.51 7.69
CA TRP A 900 -10.44 -2.62 8.79
C TRP A 900 -10.94 -1.18 8.56
N LYS A 901 -10.70 -0.29 9.55
CA LYS A 901 -11.07 1.14 9.48
C LYS A 901 -10.24 1.88 8.43
N ASN A 902 -10.90 2.30 7.35
CA ASN A 902 -10.30 3.09 6.28
C ASN A 902 -10.99 4.46 6.21
N MET A 903 -10.54 5.37 7.08
CA MET A 903 -11.03 6.75 7.07
C MET A 903 -10.41 7.46 5.88
N VAL A 904 -11.24 7.88 4.94
CA VAL A 904 -10.78 8.62 3.76
C VAL A 904 -11.24 10.04 3.90
N THR A 905 -10.36 10.99 3.58
CA THR A 905 -10.70 12.41 3.41
C THR A 905 -10.73 12.72 1.93
N TRP A 906 -11.83 13.29 1.44
CA TRP A 906 -12.01 13.66 0.04
C TRP A 906 -12.66 15.03 -0.12
N ASP A 907 -12.53 15.62 -1.29
CA ASP A 907 -13.15 16.90 -1.64
C ASP A 907 -14.65 16.73 -1.88
N LYS A 908 -15.49 17.60 -1.29
CA LYS A 908 -16.95 17.57 -1.50
C LYS A 908 -17.33 17.73 -2.97
N VAL A 909 -16.54 18.49 -3.73
CA VAL A 909 -16.63 18.58 -5.18
C VAL A 909 -15.45 17.84 -5.79
N LEU A 910 -15.73 16.76 -6.52
CA LEU A 910 -14.73 16.07 -7.30
C LEU A 910 -14.54 16.78 -8.64
N HIS A 911 -13.34 16.70 -9.19
CA HIS A 911 -13.06 17.22 -10.52
C HIS A 911 -12.02 16.37 -11.26
N SER A 912 -12.03 16.50 -12.58
CA SER A 912 -11.01 15.92 -13.44
C SER A 912 -10.89 16.66 -14.76
N VAL A 913 -9.78 16.38 -15.47
CA VAL A 913 -9.44 17.01 -16.74
C VAL A 913 -9.06 15.92 -17.73
N TRP A 914 -9.64 15.96 -18.92
CA TRP A 914 -9.47 14.94 -19.96
C TRP A 914 -9.18 15.60 -21.29
N LYS A 915 -8.09 15.20 -21.94
CA LYS A 915 -7.71 15.71 -23.26
C LYS A 915 -7.93 14.63 -24.31
N HIS A 916 -8.85 14.90 -25.22
CA HIS A 916 -9.11 14.04 -26.36
C HIS A 916 -8.00 14.15 -27.40
N LYS A 917 -7.80 13.09 -28.19
CA LYS A 917 -6.75 13.02 -29.21
C LYS A 917 -6.81 14.11 -30.30
N ASP A 918 -7.98 14.72 -30.51
CA ASP A 918 -8.16 15.86 -31.44
C ASP A 918 -7.85 17.22 -30.81
N GLY A 919 -7.46 17.26 -29.53
CA GLY A 919 -7.09 18.46 -28.80
C GLY A 919 -8.21 19.10 -27.98
N ARG A 920 -9.47 18.63 -28.08
CA ARG A 920 -10.56 19.06 -27.20
C ARG A 920 -10.28 18.65 -25.75
N ILE A 921 -10.64 19.50 -24.79
CA ILE A 921 -10.44 19.23 -23.36
C ILE A 921 -11.78 19.32 -22.63
N LEU A 922 -12.09 18.30 -21.84
CA LEU A 922 -13.23 18.26 -20.94
C LEU A 922 -12.73 18.46 -19.51
N VAL A 923 -13.35 19.39 -18.79
CA VAL A 923 -13.25 19.48 -17.33
C VAL A 923 -14.60 19.11 -16.73
N MET A 924 -14.59 18.18 -15.79
CA MET A 924 -15.78 17.75 -15.06
C MET A 924 -15.73 18.28 -13.63
N PHE A 925 -16.86 18.76 -13.13
CA PHE A 925 -17.07 19.06 -11.71
C PHE A 925 -18.30 18.29 -11.23
N ILE A 926 -18.17 17.60 -10.10
CA ILE A 926 -19.21 16.71 -9.56
C ILE A 926 -19.39 17.04 -8.08
N ASN A 927 -20.51 17.68 -7.73
CA ASN A 927 -20.87 17.86 -6.33
C ASN A 927 -21.40 16.53 -5.79
N THR A 928 -20.78 16.00 -4.74
CA THR A 928 -21.14 14.68 -4.17
C THR A 928 -22.03 14.79 -2.94
N THR A 929 -22.49 16.00 -2.63
CA THR A 929 -23.21 16.33 -1.39
C THR A 929 -24.58 16.94 -1.65
N ASN A 930 -25.39 17.02 -0.58
CA ASN A 930 -26.69 17.69 -0.60
C ASN A 930 -26.59 19.22 -0.38
N GLU A 931 -25.40 19.79 -0.38
CA GLU A 931 -25.15 21.22 -0.16
C GLU A 931 -24.94 21.96 -1.48
N THR A 932 -25.21 23.26 -1.50
CA THR A 932 -24.74 24.14 -2.59
C THR A 932 -23.30 24.56 -2.31
N LEU A 933 -22.41 24.40 -3.28
CA LEU A 933 -20.98 24.67 -3.12
C LEU A 933 -20.48 25.59 -4.23
N THR A 934 -19.57 26.50 -3.89
CA THR A 934 -18.90 27.39 -4.86
C THR A 934 -17.40 27.12 -4.81
N ILE A 935 -16.79 26.85 -5.96
CA ILE A 935 -15.33 26.70 -6.11
C ILE A 935 -14.78 27.64 -7.19
N ARG A 936 -13.50 28.00 -7.09
CA ARG A 936 -12.84 28.98 -7.97
C ARG A 936 -11.56 28.39 -8.58
N PRO A 937 -11.62 27.84 -9.80
CA PRO A 937 -10.44 27.32 -10.49
C PRO A 937 -9.38 28.42 -10.74
N GLN A 938 -8.10 28.03 -10.74
CA GLN A 938 -7.00 28.92 -11.16
C GLN A 938 -6.94 29.07 -12.69
N ALA A 939 -6.44 30.20 -13.17
CA ALA A 939 -6.53 30.57 -14.59
C ALA A 939 -5.58 29.81 -15.52
N ASP A 940 -4.48 29.24 -15.00
CA ASP A 940 -3.35 28.74 -15.79
C ASP A 940 -3.75 27.68 -16.83
N ARG A 941 -4.69 26.80 -16.46
CA ARG A 941 -5.17 25.72 -17.33
C ARG A 941 -6.09 26.18 -18.48
N PHE A 942 -6.56 27.42 -18.42
CA PHE A 942 -7.52 27.97 -19.39
C PHE A 942 -6.86 28.94 -20.37
N GLN A 943 -5.58 29.26 -20.18
CA GLN A 943 -4.85 30.16 -21.08
C GLN A 943 -4.77 29.58 -22.50
N GLY A 944 -5.18 30.37 -23.49
CA GLY A 944 -5.16 29.98 -24.91
C GLY A 944 -6.37 29.17 -25.39
N TYR A 945 -7.31 28.82 -24.51
CA TYR A 945 -8.52 28.08 -24.87
C TYR A 945 -9.77 28.95 -24.78
N ALA A 946 -10.72 28.71 -25.68
CA ALA A 946 -12.09 29.16 -25.48
C ALA A 946 -12.80 28.17 -24.55
N LEU A 947 -13.72 28.65 -23.73
CA LEU A 947 -14.45 27.85 -22.75
C LEU A 947 -15.95 27.92 -23.02
N THR A 948 -16.61 26.76 -23.08
CA THR A 948 -18.07 26.66 -22.99
C THR A 948 -18.46 26.00 -21.68
N VAL A 949 -19.28 26.69 -20.88
CA VAL A 949 -19.82 26.18 -19.62
C VAL A 949 -21.17 25.52 -19.87
N MET A 950 -21.28 24.26 -19.48
CA MET A 950 -22.48 23.43 -19.58
C MET A 950 -22.99 23.13 -18.16
N ALA A 951 -24.05 23.81 -17.73
CA ALA A 951 -24.69 23.60 -16.43
C ALA A 951 -26.05 22.91 -16.59
N GLU A 952 -26.46 22.11 -15.61
CA GLU A 952 -27.71 21.36 -15.66
C GLU A 952 -28.92 22.28 -15.84
N GLY A 953 -29.77 21.96 -16.82
CA GLY A 953 -30.99 22.70 -17.13
C GLY A 953 -30.77 24.08 -17.76
N LYS A 954 -29.52 24.50 -18.01
CA LYS A 954 -29.19 25.80 -18.61
C LYS A 954 -28.75 25.65 -20.06
N GLN A 955 -28.81 26.75 -20.81
CA GLN A 955 -28.21 26.83 -22.14
C GLN A 955 -26.67 26.95 -22.02
N PRO A 956 -25.91 26.44 -23.01
CA PRO A 956 -24.46 26.62 -23.05
C PRO A 956 -24.06 28.09 -22.95
N GLN A 957 -23.01 28.38 -22.19
CA GLN A 957 -22.46 29.73 -22.06
C GLN A 957 -21.01 29.78 -22.52
N ASP A 958 -20.75 30.58 -23.55
CA ASP A 958 -19.41 30.70 -24.14
C ASP A 958 -18.60 31.85 -23.56
N PHE A 959 -17.30 31.60 -23.41
CA PHE A 959 -16.28 32.51 -22.94
C PHE A 959 -15.10 32.48 -23.92
N PRO A 960 -14.89 33.54 -24.73
CA PRO A 960 -13.77 33.62 -25.67
C PRO A 960 -12.41 33.55 -24.96
N VAL A 961 -11.37 33.18 -25.71
CA VAL A 961 -9.97 33.17 -25.22
C VAL A 961 -9.63 34.50 -24.53
N GLY A 962 -9.05 34.41 -23.34
CA GLY A 962 -8.66 35.57 -22.53
C GLY A 962 -9.76 36.12 -21.62
N SER A 963 -10.96 35.54 -21.65
CA SER A 963 -12.01 35.84 -20.66
C SER A 963 -11.57 35.44 -19.24
N PRO A 964 -12.00 36.17 -18.20
CA PRO A 964 -11.81 35.72 -16.82
C PRO A 964 -12.47 34.36 -16.59
N VAL A 965 -11.77 33.48 -15.86
CA VAL A 965 -12.31 32.16 -15.51
C VAL A 965 -13.48 32.32 -14.54
N PRO A 966 -14.69 31.83 -14.88
CA PRO A 966 -15.86 32.01 -14.02
C PRO A 966 -15.75 31.15 -12.75
N ALA A 967 -16.43 31.57 -11.67
CA ALA A 967 -16.64 30.71 -10.52
C ALA A 967 -17.60 29.55 -10.86
N VAL A 968 -17.49 28.44 -10.13
CA VAL A 968 -18.31 27.24 -10.33
C VAL A 968 -19.27 27.09 -9.15
N ASP A 969 -20.50 27.57 -9.31
CA ASP A 969 -21.57 27.40 -8.32
C ASP A 969 -22.39 26.13 -8.60
N LEU A 970 -22.23 25.09 -7.79
CA LEU A 970 -22.87 23.77 -7.98
C LEU A 970 -24.02 23.59 -6.99
N LYS A 971 -25.20 23.26 -7.53
CA LYS A 971 -26.35 22.80 -6.74
C LYS A 971 -26.06 21.42 -6.11
N PRO A 972 -26.86 20.98 -5.12
CA PRO A 972 -26.80 19.62 -4.59
C PRO A 972 -26.75 18.57 -5.71
N TYR A 973 -25.76 17.68 -5.66
CA TYR A 973 -25.59 16.60 -6.64
C TYR A 973 -25.49 17.04 -8.12
N GLU A 974 -25.08 18.29 -8.39
CA GLU A 974 -24.91 18.77 -9.76
C GLU A 974 -23.62 18.25 -10.40
N ILE A 975 -23.72 17.86 -11.68
CA ILE A 975 -22.62 17.58 -12.60
C ILE A 975 -22.51 18.75 -13.57
N ARG A 976 -21.31 19.31 -13.70
CA ARG A 976 -21.03 20.42 -14.62
C ARG A 976 -19.87 20.07 -15.54
N PHE A 977 -20.04 20.39 -16.82
CA PHE A 977 -18.99 20.23 -17.82
C PHE A 977 -18.49 21.58 -18.31
N TRP A 978 -17.18 21.69 -18.43
CA TRP A 978 -16.49 22.80 -19.06
C TRP A 978 -15.78 22.23 -20.28
N LEU A 979 -16.15 22.73 -21.46
CA LEU A 979 -15.63 22.28 -22.74
C LEU A 979 -14.61 23.31 -23.22
N LEU A 980 -13.36 22.90 -23.38
CA LEU A 980 -12.29 23.75 -23.86
C LEU A 980 -11.89 23.34 -25.28
N SER A 981 -11.77 24.33 -26.16
CA SER A 981 -11.37 24.17 -27.55
C SER A 981 -10.35 25.24 -27.95
N ASN A 982 -9.49 24.89 -28.91
CA ASN A 982 -8.49 25.84 -29.42
C ASN A 982 -9.17 26.97 -30.20
N GLY A 983 -8.85 28.21 -29.84
CA GLY A 983 -9.30 29.39 -30.59
C GLY A 983 -10.73 29.84 -30.29
N GLN A 984 -11.74 29.10 -30.75
CA GLN A 984 -13.16 29.45 -30.60
C GLN A 984 -13.97 28.32 -29.96
N PRO A 985 -15.09 28.64 -29.26
CA PRO A 985 -15.98 27.63 -28.69
C PRO A 985 -16.47 26.62 -29.74
N ASP A 986 -16.46 25.34 -29.38
CA ASP A 986 -16.99 24.26 -30.23
C ASP A 986 -18.51 24.11 -30.01
N ALA A 987 -19.28 24.88 -30.79
CA ALA A 987 -20.74 24.92 -30.69
C ALA A 987 -21.39 23.56 -31.00
N ASP A 988 -20.81 22.75 -31.89
CA ASP A 988 -21.36 21.43 -32.24
C ASP A 988 -21.15 20.44 -31.09
N TRP A 989 -19.99 20.48 -30.44
CA TRP A 989 -19.74 19.67 -29.25
C TRP A 989 -20.68 20.06 -28.10
N ALA A 990 -20.83 21.36 -27.81
CA ALA A 990 -21.78 21.83 -26.79
C ALA A 990 -23.22 21.42 -27.11
N LYS A 991 -23.64 21.55 -28.37
CA LYS A 991 -24.97 21.14 -28.84
C LYS A 991 -25.21 19.64 -28.65
N SER A 992 -24.19 18.81 -28.86
CA SER A 992 -24.30 17.36 -28.67
C SER A 992 -24.58 16.95 -27.21
N LEU A 993 -24.08 17.73 -26.24
CA LEU A 993 -24.25 17.48 -24.80
C LEU A 993 -25.44 18.22 -24.19
N THR A 994 -26.04 19.19 -24.89
CA THR A 994 -27.16 19.99 -24.36
C THR A 994 -28.38 19.13 -23.95
N PRO A 995 -28.82 18.12 -24.71
CA PRO A 995 -29.95 17.27 -24.30
C PRO A 995 -29.68 16.52 -23.00
N LEU A 996 -28.45 16.03 -22.80
CA LEU A 996 -28.04 15.40 -21.55
C LEU A 996 -28.19 16.40 -20.40
N MET A 997 -27.61 17.60 -20.51
CA MET A 997 -27.63 18.58 -19.41
C MET A 997 -29.05 19.00 -19.02
N GLN A 998 -29.99 19.02 -19.97
CA GLN A 998 -31.40 19.23 -19.68
C GLN A 998 -32.03 18.05 -18.91
N ASN A 999 -31.68 16.81 -19.28
CA ASN A 999 -32.15 15.61 -18.59
C ASN A 999 -31.60 15.50 -17.15
N LEU A 1000 -30.30 15.75 -16.95
CA LEU A 1000 -29.63 15.64 -15.65
C LEU A 1000 -30.25 16.54 -14.56
N ALA A 1001 -30.83 17.68 -14.95
CA ALA A 1001 -31.43 18.66 -14.04
C ALA A 1001 -32.62 18.12 -13.23
N THR A 1002 -33.29 17.07 -13.71
CA THR A 1002 -34.47 16.48 -13.08
C THR A 1002 -34.29 15.00 -12.74
N THR A 1003 -33.15 14.40 -13.08
CA THR A 1003 -32.92 12.95 -12.88
C THR A 1003 -32.99 12.54 -11.40
N MET A 1004 -32.57 13.41 -10.48
CA MET A 1004 -32.63 13.13 -9.03
C MET A 1004 -34.04 13.16 -8.46
N ASP A 1005 -35.04 13.68 -9.19
CA ASP A 1005 -36.43 13.71 -8.76
C ASP A 1005 -37.15 12.37 -9.02
N ASP A 1006 -36.63 11.55 -9.94
CA ASP A 1006 -37.13 10.21 -10.29
C ASP A 1006 -36.33 9.10 -9.59
N LEU A 1007 -36.82 8.69 -8.41
CA LEU A 1007 -36.24 7.55 -7.68
C LEU A 1007 -36.64 6.18 -8.25
N GLY A 1008 -37.55 6.14 -9.23
CA GLY A 1008 -38.10 4.92 -9.81
C GLY A 1008 -39.14 4.22 -8.95
N LEU A 1009 -39.53 3.03 -9.39
CA LEU A 1009 -40.46 2.14 -8.68
C LEU A 1009 -39.71 1.05 -7.91
N ASN A 1010 -40.42 0.30 -7.07
CA ASN A 1010 -39.86 -0.88 -6.41
C ASN A 1010 -39.88 -2.10 -7.36
N ILE A 1011 -38.83 -2.92 -7.33
CA ILE A 1011 -38.79 -4.20 -8.05
C ILE A 1011 -39.42 -5.28 -7.16
N ASN A 1012 -40.54 -5.86 -7.61
CA ASN A 1012 -41.24 -7.00 -7.00
C ASN A 1012 -41.77 -6.83 -5.56
N GLN A 1013 -43.08 -6.64 -5.44
CA GLN A 1013 -43.82 -7.00 -4.22
C GLN A 1013 -45.20 -7.55 -4.59
N PRO A 1014 -45.38 -8.88 -4.62
CA PRO A 1014 -46.71 -9.45 -4.47
C PRO A 1014 -47.24 -9.09 -3.07
N VAL A 1015 -48.41 -8.47 -3.01
CA VAL A 1015 -49.05 -8.08 -1.75
C VAL A 1015 -50.02 -9.17 -1.32
N ASP A 1016 -49.83 -9.68 -0.09
CA ASP A 1016 -50.75 -10.62 0.53
C ASP A 1016 -51.69 -9.87 1.49
N PHE A 1017 -52.88 -9.53 1.00
CA PHE A 1017 -53.91 -8.85 1.78
C PHE A 1017 -54.63 -9.76 2.79
N THR A 1018 -54.31 -11.06 2.85
CA THR A 1018 -55.01 -12.01 3.74
C THR A 1018 -54.56 -11.91 5.20
N LYS A 1019 -53.37 -11.34 5.45
CA LYS A 1019 -52.84 -11.17 6.80
C LYS A 1019 -53.46 -9.96 7.50
N ARG A 1020 -53.96 -10.16 8.71
CA ARG A 1020 -54.49 -9.11 9.60
C ARG A 1020 -54.09 -9.41 11.03
N ASN A 1021 -53.03 -8.75 11.50
CA ASN A 1021 -52.51 -8.92 12.85
C ASN A 1021 -53.40 -8.20 13.87
N GLU A 1022 -53.41 -8.67 15.12
CA GLU A 1022 -53.90 -7.91 16.27
C GLU A 1022 -52.70 -7.40 17.08
N LEU A 1023 -52.63 -6.09 17.29
CA LEU A 1023 -51.54 -5.39 17.97
C LEU A 1023 -52.09 -4.54 19.12
N ASP A 1024 -51.23 -4.20 20.07
CA ASP A 1024 -51.60 -3.45 21.28
C ASP A 1024 -50.68 -2.25 21.46
N ALA A 1025 -51.19 -1.05 21.12
CA ALA A 1025 -50.46 0.21 21.26
C ALA A 1025 -50.65 0.86 22.65
N SER A 1026 -51.57 0.35 23.49
CA SER A 1026 -51.81 0.85 24.85
C SER A 1026 -50.61 0.65 25.78
N LYS A 1027 -49.64 -0.17 25.37
CA LYS A 1027 -48.37 -0.38 26.06
C LYS A 1027 -47.37 0.77 25.91
N HIS A 1028 -47.66 1.75 25.04
CA HIS A 1028 -46.74 2.86 24.71
C HIS A 1028 -45.38 2.38 24.14
N GLU A 1029 -45.31 1.16 23.60
CA GLU A 1029 -44.16 0.61 22.90
C GLU A 1029 -44.26 0.87 21.39
N PHE A 1030 -43.12 0.90 20.70
CA PHE A 1030 -43.09 1.05 19.24
C PHE A 1030 -43.66 -0.18 18.55
N LEU A 1031 -44.71 0.03 17.75
CA LEU A 1031 -45.14 -0.89 16.70
C LEU A 1031 -44.15 -0.73 15.54
N ARG A 1032 -43.35 -1.77 15.31
CA ARG A 1032 -42.26 -1.77 14.34
C ARG A 1032 -42.72 -2.22 12.97
N ILE A 1033 -41.95 -1.89 11.93
CA ILE A 1033 -42.22 -2.37 10.56
C ILE A 1033 -42.35 -3.89 10.48
N LYS A 1034 -41.63 -4.65 11.30
CA LYS A 1034 -41.77 -6.11 11.35
C LYS A 1034 -43.17 -6.60 11.78
N ASP A 1035 -43.92 -5.77 12.51
CA ASP A 1035 -45.24 -6.08 13.05
C ASP A 1035 -46.36 -5.79 12.04
N ALA A 1036 -46.04 -5.12 10.92
CA ALA A 1036 -46.99 -4.85 9.86
C ALA A 1036 -47.55 -6.14 9.24
N SER A 1037 -48.84 -6.10 8.90
CA SER A 1037 -49.54 -7.20 8.26
C SER A 1037 -49.12 -7.34 6.79
N TRP A 1038 -49.13 -6.23 6.03
CA TRP A 1038 -48.69 -6.19 4.63
C TRP A 1038 -48.30 -4.76 4.21
N PHE A 1039 -47.66 -4.65 3.04
CA PHE A 1039 -47.19 -3.41 2.43
C PHE A 1039 -47.75 -3.28 1.01
N LEU A 1040 -48.15 -2.07 0.61
CA LEU A 1040 -48.48 -1.75 -0.77
C LEU A 1040 -47.64 -0.54 -1.19
N GLY A 1041 -46.80 -0.71 -2.21
CA GLY A 1041 -45.89 0.34 -2.69
C GLY A 1041 -44.65 0.58 -1.81
N ALA A 1042 -44.58 0.00 -0.60
CA ALA A 1042 -43.46 0.17 0.34
C ALA A 1042 -42.59 -1.09 0.47
N HIS A 1043 -41.26 -0.94 0.42
CA HIS A 1043 -40.32 -2.06 0.57
C HIS A 1043 -39.88 -2.24 2.02
N ARG A 1044 -40.23 -3.37 2.65
CA ARG A 1044 -39.58 -3.78 3.91
C ARG A 1044 -38.19 -4.32 3.62
N CYS A 1045 -37.20 -3.70 4.24
CA CYS A 1045 -35.81 -4.12 4.18
C CYS A 1045 -35.60 -5.41 5.00
N VAL A 1046 -35.29 -6.53 4.35
CA VAL A 1046 -35.11 -7.86 4.99
C VAL A 1046 -33.78 -8.56 4.67
N VAL A 1047 -33.01 -8.05 3.72
CA VAL A 1047 -31.65 -8.54 3.39
C VAL A 1047 -30.61 -7.61 4.01
N PRO A 1048 -29.39 -8.11 4.31
CA PRO A 1048 -28.27 -7.25 4.69
C PRO A 1048 -27.95 -6.26 3.56
N PHE A 1049 -27.76 -4.99 3.91
CA PHE A 1049 -27.25 -3.95 3.01
C PHE A 1049 -26.59 -2.84 3.83
N LEU A 1050 -26.29 -1.72 3.16
CA LEU A 1050 -25.74 -0.48 3.70
C LEU A 1050 -26.32 -0.10 5.07
N ASP A 1051 -25.45 -0.12 6.09
CA ASP A 1051 -25.76 0.24 7.48
C ASP A 1051 -26.86 -0.61 8.16
N TYR A 1052 -27.16 -1.79 7.62
CA TYR A 1052 -28.23 -2.65 8.10
C TYR A 1052 -27.88 -4.15 8.02
N ASP A 1053 -27.65 -4.77 9.18
CA ASP A 1053 -27.67 -6.23 9.33
C ASP A 1053 -29.02 -6.64 9.96
N PRO A 1054 -29.85 -7.46 9.27
CA PRO A 1054 -31.12 -7.93 9.81
C PRO A 1054 -30.99 -8.81 11.06
N LYS A 1055 -29.80 -9.38 11.34
CA LYS A 1055 -29.53 -10.12 12.59
C LYS A 1055 -29.34 -9.18 13.77
N ASP A 1056 -28.66 -8.05 13.57
CA ASP A 1056 -28.33 -7.09 14.63
C ASP A 1056 -29.42 -6.02 14.82
N ASN A 1057 -30.24 -5.78 13.79
CA ASN A 1057 -31.34 -4.80 13.82
C ASN A 1057 -32.68 -5.45 13.46
N PRO A 1058 -33.20 -6.37 14.31
CA PRO A 1058 -34.35 -7.22 13.99
C PRO A 1058 -35.68 -6.47 13.87
N ASP A 1059 -35.74 -5.19 14.28
CA ASP A 1059 -36.93 -4.34 14.22
C ASP A 1059 -37.28 -3.87 12.79
N ASN A 1060 -36.31 -3.90 11.86
CA ASN A 1060 -36.36 -3.49 10.46
C ASN A 1060 -36.92 -2.07 10.21
N TRP A 1061 -36.87 -1.62 8.95
CA TRP A 1061 -37.47 -0.37 8.47
C TRP A 1061 -38.06 -0.56 7.05
N ALA A 1062 -38.86 0.39 6.57
CA ALA A 1062 -39.46 0.34 5.24
C ALA A 1062 -39.14 1.61 4.43
N VAL A 1063 -38.78 1.42 3.15
CA VAL A 1063 -38.73 2.48 2.14
C VAL A 1063 -40.14 2.72 1.64
N CYS A 1064 -40.63 3.95 1.73
CA CYS A 1064 -42.00 4.31 1.37
C CYS A 1064 -42.01 5.48 0.39
N PRO A 1065 -42.15 5.21 -0.91
CA PRO A 1065 -42.50 6.22 -1.91
C PRO A 1065 -43.83 6.92 -1.62
N PRO A 1066 -44.10 8.06 -2.27
CA PRO A 1066 -45.43 8.68 -2.24
C PRO A 1066 -46.54 7.65 -2.53
N ASP A 1067 -47.65 7.79 -1.81
CA ASP A 1067 -48.83 6.93 -1.88
C ASP A 1067 -48.65 5.48 -1.41
N SER A 1068 -47.49 5.16 -0.81
CA SER A 1068 -47.29 3.88 -0.13
C SER A 1068 -48.23 3.70 1.06
N LEU A 1069 -48.65 2.46 1.28
CA LEU A 1069 -49.47 2.05 2.42
C LEU A 1069 -48.78 0.94 3.22
N ILE A 1070 -48.70 1.13 4.54
CA ILE A 1070 -48.27 0.09 5.50
C ILE A 1070 -49.44 -0.24 6.40
N TYR A 1071 -49.99 -1.45 6.30
CA TYR A 1071 -51.12 -1.88 7.13
C TYR A 1071 -50.64 -2.64 8.35
N PHE A 1072 -50.97 -2.15 9.54
CA PHE A 1072 -50.57 -2.76 10.81
C PHE A 1072 -51.57 -3.81 11.29
N GLY A 1073 -52.82 -3.78 10.83
CA GLY A 1073 -53.87 -4.66 11.34
C GLY A 1073 -54.80 -3.93 12.32
N VAL A 1074 -55.41 -4.69 13.22
CA VAL A 1074 -56.25 -4.17 14.30
C VAL A 1074 -55.35 -3.77 15.47
N VAL A 1075 -55.35 -2.50 15.85
CA VAL A 1075 -54.52 -1.94 16.91
C VAL A 1075 -55.40 -1.48 18.07
N ASP A 1076 -55.13 -1.98 19.28
CA ASP A 1076 -55.78 -1.52 20.51
C ASP A 1076 -55.10 -0.25 21.05
N PHE A 1077 -55.84 0.86 21.11
CA PHE A 1077 -55.40 2.14 21.67
C PHE A 1077 -55.68 2.30 23.17
N GLY A 1078 -56.27 1.29 23.82
CA GLY A 1078 -56.60 1.34 25.24
C GLY A 1078 -57.71 2.34 25.56
N THR A 1079 -57.61 2.99 26.72
CA THR A 1079 -58.70 3.83 27.26
C THR A 1079 -58.72 5.25 26.74
N GLU A 1080 -57.59 5.83 26.32
CA GLU A 1080 -57.49 7.18 25.76
C GLU A 1080 -56.07 7.41 25.19
N ALA A 1081 -55.96 7.68 23.90
CA ALA A 1081 -54.70 8.07 23.24
C ALA A 1081 -54.86 9.42 22.53
N LYS A 1082 -54.04 10.41 22.89
CA LYS A 1082 -54.12 11.80 22.42
C LYS A 1082 -52.97 12.17 21.49
N THR A 1083 -51.79 11.62 21.74
CA THR A 1083 -50.57 11.97 21.00
C THR A 1083 -49.91 10.70 20.47
N LEU A 1084 -49.43 10.75 19.23
CA LEU A 1084 -48.65 9.68 18.61
C LEU A 1084 -47.22 10.16 18.39
N ALA A 1085 -46.27 9.23 18.48
CA ALA A 1085 -44.88 9.44 18.10
C ALA A 1085 -44.49 8.45 17.00
N GLY A 1086 -43.71 8.89 16.01
CA GLY A 1086 -43.18 8.00 14.97
C GLY A 1086 -41.74 8.33 14.62
N GLU A 1087 -41.00 7.30 14.18
CA GLU A 1087 -39.60 7.42 13.78
C GLU A 1087 -39.49 7.40 12.25
N PHE A 1088 -39.13 8.55 11.69
CA PHE A 1088 -39.14 8.79 10.25
C PHE A 1088 -37.85 9.45 9.77
N ALA A 1089 -37.42 9.15 8.55
CA ALA A 1089 -36.45 9.95 7.81
C ALA A 1089 -37.07 10.41 6.50
N ALA A 1090 -36.97 11.71 6.20
CA ALA A 1090 -37.46 12.31 4.96
C ALA A 1090 -36.34 13.09 4.29
N TYR A 1091 -36.19 12.90 2.98
CA TYR A 1091 -35.10 13.50 2.22
C TYR A 1091 -35.46 14.87 1.62
N GLN A 1092 -36.76 15.12 1.45
CA GLN A 1092 -37.30 16.31 0.81
C GLN A 1092 -38.25 17.03 1.76
N GLN A 1093 -38.49 18.31 1.48
CA GLN A 1093 -39.45 19.11 2.23
C GLN A 1093 -40.89 18.74 1.84
N GLY A 1094 -41.82 18.87 2.78
CA GLY A 1094 -43.26 18.66 2.53
C GLY A 1094 -43.71 17.20 2.58
N VAL A 1095 -42.86 16.28 3.05
CA VAL A 1095 -43.23 14.87 3.26
C VAL A 1095 -44.10 14.74 4.50
N THR A 1096 -45.20 13.98 4.40
CA THR A 1096 -46.08 13.67 5.52
C THR A 1096 -46.38 12.19 5.61
N VAL A 1097 -46.67 11.72 6.83
CA VAL A 1097 -47.17 10.37 7.10
C VAL A 1097 -48.51 10.48 7.81
N GLU A 1098 -49.57 10.00 7.17
CA GLU A 1098 -50.93 10.01 7.69
C GLU A 1098 -51.24 8.68 8.37
N VAL A 1099 -51.83 8.72 9.58
CA VAL A 1099 -52.38 7.55 10.26
C VAL A 1099 -53.85 7.43 9.87
N VAL A 1100 -54.19 6.37 9.15
CA VAL A 1100 -55.51 6.18 8.51
C VAL A 1100 -56.27 5.07 9.21
N ASN A 1101 -57.53 5.36 9.58
CA ASN A 1101 -58.48 4.40 10.13
C ASN A 1101 -59.23 3.68 9.00
N LEU A 1102 -59.20 2.36 9.02
CA LEU A 1102 -59.88 1.48 8.06
C LEU A 1102 -61.04 0.68 8.69
N THR A 1103 -61.43 0.99 9.93
CA THR A 1103 -62.46 0.26 10.66
C THR A 1103 -63.85 0.43 10.01
N ASN A 1104 -64.53 -0.68 9.68
CA ASN A 1104 -65.96 -0.74 9.31
C ASN A 1104 -66.44 0.05 8.06
N ASN A 1105 -65.84 -0.14 6.87
CA ASN A 1105 -66.36 0.38 5.59
C ASN A 1105 -66.72 1.89 5.56
N GLN A 1106 -66.19 2.69 6.49
CA GLN A 1106 -66.36 4.15 6.49
C GLN A 1106 -65.26 4.81 5.65
N ALA A 1107 -65.51 6.05 5.21
CA ALA A 1107 -64.56 6.83 4.42
C ALA A 1107 -63.24 7.01 5.20
N TYR A 1108 -62.11 6.86 4.50
CA TYR A 1108 -60.73 6.95 5.01
C TYR A 1108 -60.49 8.13 5.98
N GLU A 1109 -60.75 7.94 7.28
CA GLU A 1109 -60.56 8.95 8.32
C GLU A 1109 -59.06 9.04 8.64
N VAL A 1110 -58.48 10.24 8.47
CA VAL A 1110 -57.10 10.53 8.88
C VAL A 1110 -57.14 10.91 10.36
N LEU A 1111 -56.58 10.05 11.22
CA LEU A 1111 -56.58 10.21 12.67
C LEU A 1111 -55.47 11.15 13.16
N ALA A 1112 -54.38 11.24 12.41
CA ALA A 1112 -53.20 12.04 12.73
C ALA A 1112 -52.33 12.22 11.47
N THR A 1113 -51.56 13.31 11.42
CA THR A 1113 -50.58 13.56 10.36
C THR A 1113 -49.25 13.96 10.97
N PHE A 1114 -48.19 13.21 10.65
CA PHE A 1114 -46.82 13.59 10.96
C PHE A 1114 -46.29 14.48 9.82
N ALA A 1115 -45.85 15.70 10.15
CA ALA A 1115 -45.13 16.57 9.23
C ALA A 1115 -43.63 16.36 9.43
N LEU A 1116 -42.90 16.03 8.36
CA LEU A 1116 -41.50 15.67 8.45
C LEU A 1116 -40.59 16.80 7.98
N GLU A 1117 -39.48 16.99 8.71
CA GLU A 1117 -38.42 17.89 8.31
C GLU A 1117 -37.40 17.15 7.43
N PRO A 1118 -36.85 17.80 6.38
CA PRO A 1118 -35.83 17.19 5.54
C PRO A 1118 -34.55 16.89 6.34
N GLY A 1119 -33.86 15.82 5.96
CA GLY A 1119 -32.62 15.35 6.55
C GLY A 1119 -31.89 14.35 5.65
N GLY A 1120 -30.89 13.67 6.21
CA GLY A 1120 -30.21 12.56 5.52
C GLY A 1120 -31.13 11.35 5.32
N TRP A 1121 -30.79 10.48 4.34
CA TRP A 1121 -31.61 9.30 4.02
C TRP A 1121 -31.84 8.34 5.21
N TYR A 1122 -30.88 8.28 6.13
CA TYR A 1122 -30.98 7.50 7.38
C TYR A 1122 -30.98 8.37 8.66
N ASP A 1123 -31.24 9.68 8.52
CA ASP A 1123 -31.36 10.62 9.65
C ASP A 1123 -32.76 10.51 10.27
N TYR A 1124 -33.01 9.40 10.98
CA TYR A 1124 -34.29 9.15 11.62
C TYR A 1124 -34.53 10.12 12.78
N LYS A 1125 -35.67 10.81 12.74
CA LYS A 1125 -36.14 11.71 13.79
C LYS A 1125 -37.43 11.18 14.39
N THR A 1126 -37.56 11.28 15.71
CA THR A 1126 -38.83 11.05 16.39
C THR A 1126 -39.69 12.30 16.25
N VAL A 1127 -40.82 12.14 15.57
CA VAL A 1127 -41.80 13.21 15.34
C VAL A 1127 -43.06 12.89 16.12
N THR A 1128 -43.57 13.87 16.87
CA THR A 1128 -44.84 13.74 17.61
C THR A 1128 -45.95 14.52 16.92
N THR A 1129 -47.18 14.01 17.00
CA THR A 1129 -48.35 14.70 16.48
C THR A 1129 -49.58 14.41 17.34
N LYS A 1130 -50.51 15.36 17.38
CA LYS A 1130 -51.78 15.19 18.07
C LYS A 1130 -52.76 14.46 17.17
N THR A 1131 -53.54 13.59 17.77
CA THR A 1131 -54.70 12.97 17.13
C THR A 1131 -55.79 14.01 16.91
N VAL A 1132 -56.59 13.85 15.85
CA VAL A 1132 -57.73 14.76 15.54
C VAL A 1132 -58.82 14.69 16.62
N ARG A 1133 -58.86 13.59 17.37
CA ARG A 1133 -59.69 13.33 18.56
C ARG A 1133 -59.03 12.22 19.39
N PRO A 1134 -59.28 12.13 20.70
CA PRO A 1134 -58.84 11.00 21.49
C PRO A 1134 -59.28 9.65 20.88
N LEU A 1135 -58.34 8.71 20.79
CA LEU A 1135 -58.55 7.37 20.24
C LEU A 1135 -58.75 6.37 21.39
N HIS A 1136 -59.61 5.38 21.17
CA HIS A 1136 -60.03 4.41 22.19
C HIS A 1136 -60.29 3.04 21.55
N GLY A 1137 -59.96 1.96 22.25
CA GLY A 1137 -60.24 0.59 21.84
C GLY A 1137 -59.55 0.17 20.54
N LYS A 1138 -60.10 -0.86 19.89
CA LYS A 1138 -59.52 -1.49 18.70
C LYS A 1138 -59.91 -0.78 17.40
N LEU A 1139 -58.92 -0.36 16.61
CA LEU A 1139 -59.09 0.26 15.29
C LEU A 1139 -58.22 -0.43 14.23
N ASP A 1140 -58.68 -0.56 12.99
CA ASP A 1140 -57.85 -1.00 11.86
C ASP A 1140 -56.96 0.16 11.38
N ILE A 1141 -55.63 0.00 11.43
CA ILE A 1141 -54.68 1.10 11.17
C ILE A 1141 -53.78 0.82 9.97
N ALA A 1142 -53.67 1.84 9.10
CA ALA A 1142 -52.63 1.92 8.08
C ALA A 1142 -51.87 3.26 8.17
N LEU A 1143 -50.60 3.26 7.78
CA LEU A 1143 -49.84 4.48 7.50
C LEU A 1143 -49.85 4.76 5.99
N ARG A 1144 -50.09 6.02 5.60
CA ARG A 1144 -50.04 6.49 4.22
C ARG A 1144 -49.01 7.61 4.06
N VAL A 1145 -48.09 7.47 3.12
CA VAL A 1145 -47.04 8.47 2.85
C VAL A 1145 -47.46 9.44 1.75
N LYS A 1146 -47.21 10.73 1.92
CA LYS A 1146 -47.47 11.78 0.91
C LYS A 1146 -46.33 12.77 0.78
N GLY A 1147 -46.33 13.53 -0.33
CA GLY A 1147 -45.43 14.65 -0.58
C GLY A 1147 -44.02 14.26 -1.04
N GLY A 1148 -43.52 13.08 -0.67
CA GLY A 1148 -42.22 12.57 -1.10
C GLY A 1148 -41.89 11.23 -0.47
N ASN A 1149 -40.67 10.76 -0.69
CA ASN A 1149 -40.18 9.49 -0.13
C ASN A 1149 -39.88 9.62 1.37
N CYS A 1150 -40.21 8.56 2.13
CA CYS A 1150 -39.96 8.48 3.56
C CYS A 1150 -39.45 7.09 3.94
N ASN A 1151 -38.48 7.04 4.85
CA ASN A 1151 -38.12 5.80 5.54
C ASN A 1151 -38.81 5.75 6.91
N ILE A 1152 -39.40 4.61 7.24
CA ILE A 1152 -40.20 4.43 8.46
C ILE A 1152 -39.65 3.27 9.29
N ARG A 1153 -39.40 3.49 10.58
CA ARG A 1153 -39.04 2.42 11.55
C ARG A 1153 -40.24 1.90 12.35
N GLY A 1154 -41.17 2.78 12.68
CA GLY A 1154 -42.34 2.43 13.48
C GLY A 1154 -43.00 3.64 14.11
N TRP A 1155 -44.05 3.39 14.90
CA TRP A 1155 -44.80 4.42 15.61
C TRP A 1155 -45.38 3.86 16.93
N LYS A 1156 -45.79 4.75 17.85
CA LYS A 1156 -46.41 4.40 19.13
C LYS A 1156 -47.41 5.45 19.60
N VAL A 1157 -48.19 5.10 20.62
CA VAL A 1157 -48.90 6.07 21.46
C VAL A 1157 -47.91 6.72 22.41
N GLU A 1158 -47.82 8.05 22.39
CA GLU A 1158 -46.94 8.83 23.26
C GLU A 1158 -47.66 9.27 24.54
N GLU A 1159 -48.90 9.75 24.41
CA GLU A 1159 -49.74 10.25 25.51
C GLU A 1159 -51.19 9.83 25.33
#